data_AF-A0A9N9RDS1-F1
#
_entry.id   AF-A0A9N9RDS1-F1
#
_cell.length_a   1.000
_cell.length_b   1.000
_cell.length_c   1.000
_cell.angle_alpha   90.00
_cell.angle_beta   90.00
_cell.angle_gamma   90.00
#
_symmetry.space_group_name_H-M   'P 1'
#
loop_
_entity.id
_entity.type
_entity.pdbx_description
1 polymer ?
#
loop_
_entity_poly.entity_id
_entity_poly.type
_entity_poly.pdbx_seq_one_letter_code
_entity_poly.pdbx_strand_id
1 'polypeptide(L)'
;MPKLNEITTYNSRKKQLNINVPPSFPPLDQIQTIVLKDHEGKPYLFKLFKENSESASDALDDSIECDNLVIDLHKIKEIFEILTDDQRNIVMHVYFMYKNNKKRIVQNEFGEIYEDNPKIILQGPAGTGKSTIIDFIEKLITWEENKTSDTPEKIKVLKCAFTGKAASNIDGVTLNHMFSIPIYNTRGIGKKRLESKKELLANCIFFICDEISMVGKRLLDSVNIRLQLIFDNDNLYGDRFVLLVGDLYQIDPVGEKPIYPNSQLWTCCEFYELNKIIRQQDEKFINALNNFRDSKMTDEDIELLRSREIENIDQISDSVIHLFYLNTAVDKFNIEKINKSNGEEEIVNAIEDNEDWVPGNLRVKVGIRYMITKNMDVGDSLANGTTGIVKGFDYNTDGDVNVIWMEFHSNEIGKKIRSKYFKKHSKPGFERCVPIHQSSIVVKLKSDPKVARTFRNMFPLKAAEAITVHKSQGQTFHDGVCIHITDNRKDRLRFDKSLQYVALTRVKRLEDLYIYGNFNFASVKSEKFVRTENELNRLRTERKLKLAYETFEDKIGDVIIFLNTGHTFNEHYQFITTDKWYSNGSLLIFTDTNTINSDEIRIPNFEVIFRSNNKMTLRSGGGIICYKDANKSVDIVSSISDDANKSYLTLLLYEKFLYIVIGDKGNSNDDYYKQAILKLISQYIGARKCIFFIGNMDPNKGSLAYYFSGLDFEKKFSKKILTTDENNQHDMIYSRNFNIPYDNIGCYEYIPSSHKPIYVKLPTK
;
A
#
# COMPACT_ATOMS: atom_id res chain seq x y z
N MET A 1 18.83 -17.12 50.22
CA MET A 1 20.05 -17.38 51.02
C MET A 1 20.42 -18.85 50.87
N PRO A 2 21.72 -19.19 50.81
CA PRO A 2 22.44 -19.15 49.53
C PRO A 2 23.45 -20.31 49.36
N LYS A 3 24.12 -20.37 48.21
CA LYS A 3 25.60 -20.42 48.19
C LYS A 3 26.13 -19.61 47.01
N LEU A 4 26.62 -18.42 47.35
CA LEU A 4 27.63 -17.67 46.61
C LEU A 4 28.91 -18.50 46.50
N ASN A 5 29.71 -18.23 45.47
CA ASN A 5 31.16 -18.06 45.59
C ASN A 5 31.66 -17.06 44.53
N GLU A 6 31.84 -15.82 45.00
CA GLU A 6 32.99 -14.90 44.87
C GLU A 6 33.87 -14.97 43.59
N ILE A 7 33.92 -13.91 42.79
CA ILE A 7 34.79 -12.70 42.89
C ILE A 7 36.26 -12.99 42.58
N THR A 8 36.77 -12.37 41.51
CA THR A 8 38.10 -11.75 41.48
C THR A 8 38.10 -10.53 40.57
N THR A 9 38.27 -9.37 41.20
CA THR A 9 38.62 -8.05 40.65
C THR A 9 40.13 -7.98 40.43
N TYR A 10 40.62 -7.42 39.30
CA TYR A 10 41.81 -6.53 39.30
C TYR A 10 42.06 -5.80 37.95
N ASN A 11 41.89 -4.47 38.01
CA ASN A 11 42.71 -3.35 37.48
C ASN A 11 43.49 -3.39 36.14
N SER A 12 43.10 -2.41 35.31
CA SER A 12 43.89 -1.36 34.64
C SER A 12 45.34 -1.63 34.20
N ARG A 13 45.59 -1.38 32.90
CA ARG A 13 46.80 -0.70 32.43
C ARG A 13 46.60 0.01 31.09
N LYS A 14 46.84 1.31 31.15
CA LYS A 14 47.03 2.27 30.04
C LYS A 14 47.99 1.73 28.98
N LYS A 15 47.67 1.95 27.71
CA LYS A 15 48.67 2.35 26.71
C LYS A 15 48.14 3.54 25.92
N GLN A 16 48.83 4.66 26.10
CA GLN A 16 48.72 5.88 25.33
C GLN A 16 48.98 5.61 23.85
N LEU A 17 48.17 6.18 22.99
CA LEU A 17 48.60 6.69 21.70
C LEU A 17 48.01 8.09 21.56
N ASN A 18 48.86 9.08 21.81
CA ASN A 18 48.67 10.46 21.34
C ASN A 18 48.60 10.42 19.81
N ILE A 19 47.76 11.28 19.21
CA ILE A 19 48.18 12.29 18.20
C ILE A 19 46.95 13.09 17.74
N ASN A 20 47.03 14.39 18.03
CA ASN A 20 46.57 15.59 17.32
C ASN A 20 45.07 15.84 17.03
N VAL A 21 44.53 16.82 17.77
CA VAL A 21 43.44 17.73 17.37
C VAL A 21 44.08 19.05 16.93
N PRO A 22 43.72 19.62 15.76
CA PRO A 22 43.06 20.94 15.72
C PRO A 22 42.17 21.15 14.46
N PRO A 23 41.54 22.32 14.24
CA PRO A 23 40.73 23.18 15.12
C PRO A 23 39.32 23.49 14.54
N SER A 24 38.42 23.98 15.40
CA SER A 24 37.27 24.88 15.13
C SER A 24 36.66 24.95 13.72
N PHE A 25 35.39 24.54 13.60
CA PHE A 25 34.49 24.95 12.50
C PHE A 25 34.33 26.48 12.44
N PRO A 26 34.33 27.12 11.25
CA PRO A 26 33.87 28.50 11.07
C PRO A 26 32.33 28.57 10.91
N PRO A 27 31.72 29.77 11.00
CA PRO A 27 30.28 29.96 11.08
C PRO A 27 29.54 29.69 9.75
N LEU A 28 28.23 29.45 9.89
CA LEU A 28 27.26 28.95 8.90
C LEU A 28 26.85 29.96 7.81
N ASP A 29 27.70 30.93 7.46
CA ASP A 29 27.31 32.08 6.64
C ASP A 29 28.21 32.22 5.41
N GLN A 30 28.10 31.30 4.44
CA GLN A 30 28.41 31.49 3.00
C GLN A 30 28.29 30.15 2.24
N ILE A 31 27.06 29.76 1.90
CA ILE A 31 26.81 28.72 0.89
C ILE A 31 26.82 29.39 -0.49
N GLN A 32 27.86 29.14 -1.28
CA GLN A 32 27.76 29.21 -2.74
C GLN A 32 27.69 27.79 -3.29
N THR A 33 26.58 27.49 -3.97
CA THR A 33 26.30 26.21 -4.62
C THR A 33 27.39 25.89 -5.65
N ILE A 34 28.29 24.95 -5.34
CA ILE A 34 29.26 24.43 -6.32
C ILE A 34 28.55 23.36 -7.15
N VAL A 35 28.14 23.73 -8.36
CA VAL A 35 27.71 22.78 -9.39
C VAL A 35 28.96 22.30 -10.13
N LEU A 36 29.39 21.05 -9.90
CA LEU A 36 30.47 20.44 -10.68
C LEU A 36 29.96 20.11 -12.09
N LYS A 37 30.63 20.67 -13.11
CA LYS A 37 30.39 20.44 -14.55
C LYS A 37 31.57 19.66 -15.15
N ASP A 38 31.31 18.86 -16.17
CA ASP A 38 32.38 18.21 -16.94
C ASP A 38 33.19 19.19 -17.81
N HIS A 39 34.20 18.68 -18.52
CA HIS A 39 35.08 19.46 -19.39
C HIS A 39 34.34 20.14 -20.58
N GLU A 40 33.07 19.80 -20.81
CA GLU A 40 32.19 20.42 -21.82
C GLU A 40 31.06 21.26 -21.20
N GLY A 41 31.03 21.43 -19.87
CA GLY A 41 30.14 22.38 -19.18
C GLY A 41 28.73 21.86 -18.88
N LYS A 42 28.46 20.55 -18.93
CA LYS A 42 27.14 19.98 -18.56
C LYS A 42 27.12 19.42 -17.11
N PRO A 43 25.94 19.43 -16.43
CA PRO A 43 25.79 18.85 -15.09
C PRO A 43 25.88 17.32 -15.12
N TYR A 44 26.64 16.74 -14.18
CA TYR A 44 26.93 15.30 -14.11
C TYR A 44 25.74 14.47 -13.60
N LEU A 45 25.29 13.46 -14.36
CA LEU A 45 24.34 12.42 -13.93
C LEU A 45 24.94 11.04 -14.27
N PHE A 46 25.18 10.23 -13.23
CA PHE A 46 25.55 8.79 -13.22
C PHE A 46 26.73 8.31 -14.09
N LYS A 47 27.84 7.90 -13.44
CA LYS A 47 28.75 6.85 -13.96
C LYS A 47 29.68 6.28 -12.88
N LEU A 48 29.37 5.09 -12.36
CA LEU A 48 30.25 4.12 -11.67
C LEU A 48 29.38 2.86 -11.60
N PHE A 49 29.58 1.78 -12.36
CA PHE A 49 30.74 0.90 -12.37
C PHE A 49 30.91 0.24 -13.75
N LYS A 50 32.13 0.30 -14.30
CA LYS A 50 32.69 -0.76 -15.15
C LYS A 50 34.21 -0.64 -15.12
N GLU A 51 34.88 -1.78 -15.20
CA GLU A 51 36.34 -2.01 -15.31
C GLU A 51 37.09 -2.17 -13.98
N ASN A 52 37.11 -3.41 -13.47
CA ASN A 52 38.28 -4.27 -13.63
C ASN A 52 37.95 -5.74 -13.35
N SER A 53 38.56 -6.60 -14.17
CA SER A 53 38.28 -8.00 -14.44
C SER A 53 39.01 -8.98 -13.52
N GLU A 54 38.38 -10.11 -13.20
CA GLU A 54 38.80 -11.50 -13.50
C GLU A 54 38.27 -12.54 -12.47
N SER A 55 37.89 -13.70 -13.01
CA SER A 55 37.31 -14.92 -12.39
C SER A 55 35.78 -14.90 -12.13
N ALA A 56 35.11 -15.73 -12.93
CA ALA A 56 33.67 -15.89 -13.03
C ALA A 56 33.16 -17.03 -12.15
N SER A 57 32.23 -16.74 -11.24
CA SER A 57 31.09 -17.58 -10.84
C SER A 57 30.34 -16.87 -9.71
N ASP A 58 29.00 -16.84 -9.79
CA ASP A 58 28.06 -16.39 -8.76
C ASP A 58 27.97 -14.89 -8.46
N ALA A 59 27.36 -14.15 -9.38
CA ALA A 59 26.62 -12.93 -9.05
C ALA A 59 25.33 -12.89 -9.89
N LEU A 60 24.24 -13.35 -9.27
CA LEU A 60 22.89 -12.98 -9.72
C LEU A 60 22.69 -11.52 -9.29
N ASP A 61 22.30 -10.69 -10.27
CA ASP A 61 21.90 -9.28 -10.11
C ASP A 61 20.99 -9.08 -8.90
N ASP A 62 21.48 -8.39 -7.88
CA ASP A 62 20.72 -7.87 -6.74
C ASP A 62 20.44 -6.35 -6.94
N SER A 63 20.08 -5.94 -8.17
CA SER A 63 19.63 -4.58 -8.44
C SER A 63 18.10 -4.50 -8.34
N ILE A 64 17.59 -4.06 -7.19
CA ILE A 64 16.25 -3.47 -7.14
C ILE A 64 16.37 -2.13 -7.87
N GLU A 65 16.04 -2.10 -9.17
CA GLU A 65 16.00 -0.86 -9.95
C GLU A 65 14.89 0.04 -9.38
N CYS A 66 15.28 1.09 -8.65
CA CYS A 66 14.41 2.19 -8.19
C CYS A 66 14.06 3.12 -9.35
N ASP A 67 13.24 2.64 -10.28
CA ASP A 67 12.60 3.50 -11.27
C ASP A 67 11.34 4.13 -10.64
N ASN A 68 11.34 5.47 -10.53
CA ASN A 68 10.24 6.39 -10.18
C ASN A 68 10.34 7.06 -8.79
N LEU A 69 11.26 8.02 -8.64
CA LEU A 69 11.43 8.76 -7.37
C LEU A 69 10.98 10.22 -7.39
N VAL A 70 9.90 10.48 -8.14
CA VAL A 70 8.98 11.58 -7.81
C VAL A 70 7.57 11.02 -7.88
N ILE A 71 7.06 10.57 -6.73
CA ILE A 71 5.63 10.27 -6.59
C ILE A 71 4.93 11.62 -6.49
N ASP A 72 4.36 12.06 -7.61
CA ASP A 72 3.54 13.27 -7.64
C ASP A 72 2.28 13.06 -6.79
N LEU A 73 1.90 14.09 -6.04
CA LEU A 73 0.64 14.20 -5.31
C LEU A 73 -0.55 13.77 -6.18
N HIS A 74 -0.49 14.03 -7.51
CA HIS A 74 -1.50 13.61 -8.48
C HIS A 74 -1.84 12.11 -8.41
N LYS A 75 -0.81 11.24 -8.41
CA LYS A 75 -1.01 9.78 -8.34
C LYS A 75 -1.62 9.35 -7.01
N ILE A 76 -1.28 10.06 -5.93
CA ILE A 76 -1.88 9.81 -4.61
C ILE A 76 -3.36 10.18 -4.64
N LYS A 77 -3.76 11.26 -5.32
CA LYS A 77 -5.18 11.65 -5.46
C LYS A 77 -5.98 10.60 -6.23
N GLU A 78 -5.47 10.19 -7.39
CA GLU A 78 -6.12 9.20 -8.25
C GLU A 78 -6.40 7.89 -7.50
N ILE A 79 -5.43 7.40 -6.72
CA ILE A 79 -5.60 6.16 -5.95
C ILE A 79 -6.58 6.40 -4.80
N PHE A 80 -6.49 7.52 -4.08
CA PHE A 80 -7.37 7.80 -2.95
C PHE A 80 -8.86 7.81 -3.34
N GLU A 81 -9.18 8.30 -4.54
CA GLU A 81 -10.55 8.39 -5.07
C GLU A 81 -11.20 7.03 -5.28
N ILE A 82 -10.44 6.05 -5.77
CA ILE A 82 -10.97 4.72 -6.07
C ILE A 82 -11.08 3.82 -4.83
N LEU A 83 -10.52 4.25 -3.69
CA LEU A 83 -10.62 3.50 -2.44
C LEU A 83 -12.03 3.57 -1.84
N THR A 84 -12.49 2.45 -1.31
CA THR A 84 -13.68 2.40 -0.46
C THR A 84 -13.40 3.04 0.91
N ASP A 85 -14.44 3.35 1.67
CA ASP A 85 -14.29 3.98 2.99
C ASP A 85 -13.45 3.13 3.95
N ASP A 86 -13.73 1.83 4.04
CA ASP A 86 -12.95 0.89 4.85
C ASP A 86 -11.46 0.88 4.45
N GLN A 87 -11.17 0.95 3.15
CA GLN A 87 -9.81 0.99 2.64
C GLN A 87 -9.12 2.30 2.99
N ARG A 88 -9.80 3.44 2.79
CA ARG A 88 -9.29 4.76 3.20
C ARG A 88 -9.01 4.79 4.70
N ASN A 89 -9.87 4.16 5.49
CA ASN A 89 -9.75 4.20 6.94
C ASN A 89 -8.44 3.55 7.44
N ILE A 90 -8.12 2.35 6.94
CA ILE A 90 -6.88 1.69 7.32
C ILE A 90 -5.65 2.43 6.80
N VAL A 91 -5.68 2.98 5.59
CA VAL A 91 -4.53 3.73 5.05
C VAL A 91 -4.31 5.00 5.85
N MET A 92 -5.36 5.77 6.12
CA MET A 92 -5.26 6.99 6.93
C MET A 92 -4.81 6.68 8.36
N HIS A 93 -5.23 5.55 8.93
CA HIS A 93 -4.74 5.10 10.24
C HIS A 93 -3.23 4.92 10.21
N VAL A 94 -2.74 4.15 9.24
CA VAL A 94 -1.30 3.85 9.09
C VAL A 94 -0.51 5.13 8.87
N TYR A 95 -0.96 6.00 7.96
CA TYR A 95 -0.31 7.28 7.68
C TYR A 95 -0.29 8.18 8.91
N PHE A 96 -1.42 8.30 9.63
CA PHE A 96 -1.50 9.14 10.81
C PHE A 96 -0.60 8.65 11.95
N MET A 97 -0.55 7.33 12.19
CA MET A 97 0.35 6.74 13.16
C MET A 97 1.80 7.03 12.79
N TYR A 98 2.14 6.86 11.51
CA TYR A 98 3.47 7.13 10.99
C TYR A 98 3.89 8.60 11.13
N LYS A 99 3.13 9.51 10.54
CA LYS A 99 3.43 10.95 10.46
C LYS A 99 3.60 11.59 11.83
N ASN A 100 2.79 11.17 12.79
CA ASN A 100 2.83 11.70 14.15
C ASN A 100 3.77 10.91 15.08
N ASN A 101 4.57 9.98 14.53
CA ASN A 101 5.43 9.05 15.26
C ASN A 101 4.73 8.39 16.46
N LYS A 102 3.44 8.06 16.30
CA LYS A 102 2.64 7.44 17.35
C LYS A 102 3.04 5.98 17.46
N LYS A 103 3.37 5.57 18.68
CA LYS A 103 3.56 4.19 19.06
C LYS A 103 2.27 3.63 19.63
N ARG A 104 2.12 2.32 19.57
CA ARG A 104 1.07 1.64 20.34
C ARG A 104 1.61 1.32 21.73
N ILE A 105 0.73 1.29 22.71
CA ILE A 105 1.05 0.93 24.10
C ILE A 105 0.74 -0.55 24.27
N VAL A 106 1.75 -1.34 24.63
CA VAL A 106 1.65 -2.80 24.77
C VAL A 106 2.02 -3.19 26.18
N GLN A 107 1.30 -4.18 26.72
CA GLN A 107 1.66 -4.85 27.95
C GLN A 107 2.20 -6.25 27.63
N ASN A 108 3.39 -6.61 28.12
CA ASN A 108 3.92 -7.95 27.95
C ASN A 108 3.31 -8.95 28.95
N GLU A 109 3.71 -10.21 28.86
CA GLU A 109 3.26 -11.31 29.73
C GLU A 109 3.66 -11.14 31.21
N PHE A 110 4.62 -10.27 31.51
CA PHE A 110 5.06 -9.91 32.88
C PHE A 110 4.34 -8.67 33.42
N GLY A 111 3.42 -8.09 32.65
CA GLY A 111 2.66 -6.89 33.04
C GLY A 111 3.38 -5.58 32.78
N GLU A 112 4.56 -5.58 32.16
CA GLU A 112 5.32 -4.38 31.85
C GLU A 112 4.72 -3.66 30.63
N ILE A 113 4.60 -2.33 30.74
CA ILE A 113 4.06 -1.48 29.69
C ILE A 113 5.21 -0.87 28.90
N TYR A 114 5.18 -1.01 27.57
CA TYR A 114 6.16 -0.43 26.66
C TYR A 114 5.49 0.07 25.39
N GLU A 115 6.21 0.92 24.66
CA GLU A 115 5.80 1.44 23.37
C GLU A 115 6.52 0.68 22.25
N ASP A 116 5.80 0.32 21.20
CA ASP A 116 6.39 -0.26 19.99
C ASP A 116 5.68 0.22 18.72
N ASN A 117 6.31 -0.04 17.57
CA ASN A 117 5.68 0.30 16.29
C ASN A 117 4.42 -0.56 16.03
N PRO A 118 3.38 0.01 15.38
CA PRO A 118 2.15 -0.70 15.00
C PRO A 118 2.40 -1.99 14.22
N LYS A 119 1.62 -3.02 14.57
CA LYS A 119 1.63 -4.33 13.92
C LYS A 119 0.18 -4.72 13.66
N ILE A 120 -0.20 -4.78 12.40
CA ILE A 120 -1.60 -4.87 11.98
C ILE A 120 -1.79 -6.10 11.09
N ILE A 121 -2.83 -6.87 11.37
CA ILE A 121 -3.39 -7.88 10.48
C ILE A 121 -4.51 -7.23 9.69
N LEU A 122 -4.35 -7.16 8.38
CA LEU A 122 -5.36 -6.74 7.43
C LEU A 122 -5.98 -7.97 6.75
N GLN A 123 -7.14 -8.36 7.24
CA GLN A 123 -7.92 -9.47 6.70
C GLN A 123 -8.96 -8.96 5.70
N GLY A 124 -9.26 -9.75 4.68
CA GLY A 124 -10.48 -9.54 3.89
C GLY A 124 -10.66 -10.61 2.82
N PRO A 125 -11.89 -10.91 2.38
CA PRO A 125 -12.14 -11.88 1.32
C PRO A 125 -11.40 -11.58 0.01
N ALA A 126 -11.39 -12.55 -0.89
CA ALA A 126 -10.83 -12.36 -2.21
C ALA A 126 -11.52 -11.20 -2.94
N GLY A 127 -10.73 -10.28 -3.51
CA GLY A 127 -11.27 -9.17 -4.29
C GLY A 127 -11.64 -7.92 -3.49
N THR A 128 -11.28 -7.79 -2.22
CA THR A 128 -11.49 -6.57 -1.41
C THR A 128 -10.45 -5.45 -1.60
N GLY A 129 -9.56 -5.55 -2.61
CA GLY A 129 -8.56 -4.51 -2.89
C GLY A 129 -7.34 -4.43 -1.95
N LYS A 130 -7.01 -5.53 -1.25
CA LYS A 130 -5.84 -5.63 -0.36
C LYS A 130 -4.53 -5.16 -1.00
N SER A 131 -4.22 -5.61 -2.22
CA SER A 131 -3.00 -5.21 -2.94
C SER A 131 -3.00 -3.71 -3.30
N THR A 132 -4.16 -3.10 -3.55
CA THR A 132 -4.30 -1.65 -3.77
C THR A 132 -3.98 -0.87 -2.50
N ILE A 133 -4.36 -1.37 -1.32
CA ILE A 133 -4.00 -0.75 -0.03
C ILE A 133 -2.48 -0.80 0.18
N ILE A 134 -1.83 -1.94 -0.12
CA ILE A 134 -0.38 -2.08 0.00
C ILE A 134 0.35 -1.06 -0.88
N ASP A 135 -0.05 -0.96 -2.15
CA ASP A 135 0.50 -0.01 -3.12
C ASP A 135 0.30 1.43 -2.65
N PHE A 136 -0.88 1.75 -2.11
CA PHE A 136 -1.15 3.11 -1.65
C PHE A 136 -0.36 3.51 -0.40
N ILE A 137 -0.25 2.61 0.59
CA ILE A 137 0.59 2.83 1.78
C ILE A 137 2.05 3.05 1.37
N GLU A 138 2.57 2.22 0.46
CA GLU A 138 3.94 2.37 -0.02
C GLU A 138 4.18 3.74 -0.67
N LYS A 139 3.29 4.16 -1.57
CA LYS A 139 3.38 5.46 -2.23
C LYS A 139 3.27 6.63 -1.26
N LEU A 140 2.34 6.55 -0.33
CA LEU A 140 2.06 7.62 0.64
C LEU A 140 3.21 7.80 1.63
N ILE A 141 3.75 6.71 2.18
CA ILE A 141 4.89 6.76 3.12
C ILE A 141 6.16 7.22 2.40
N THR A 142 6.40 6.72 1.18
CA THR A 142 7.56 7.14 0.37
C THR A 142 7.48 8.62 0.01
N TRP A 143 6.29 9.12 -0.36
CA TRP A 143 6.07 10.54 -0.60
C TRP A 143 6.35 11.39 0.64
N GLU A 144 5.86 10.99 1.81
CA GLU A 144 6.09 11.71 3.06
C GLU A 144 7.58 11.78 3.41
N GLU A 145 8.28 10.65 3.31
CA GLU A 145 9.72 10.55 3.58
C GLU A 145 10.57 11.38 2.62
N ASN A 146 10.17 11.46 1.36
CA ASN A 146 10.94 12.19 0.34
C ASN A 146 10.87 13.72 0.49
N LYS A 147 9.96 14.24 1.34
CA LYS A 147 9.92 15.68 1.65
C LYS A 147 11.15 16.15 2.45
N THR A 148 11.72 15.26 3.25
CA THR A 148 12.78 15.59 4.23
C THR A 148 14.07 14.81 4.01
N SER A 149 14.08 13.86 3.06
CA SER A 149 15.19 12.94 2.86
C SER A 149 16.15 13.39 1.75
N ASP A 150 17.44 13.49 2.09
CA ASP A 150 18.54 13.63 1.13
C ASP A 150 18.85 12.33 0.35
N THR A 151 18.16 11.23 0.68
CA THR A 151 18.37 9.89 0.07
C THR A 151 17.05 9.27 -0.40
N PRO A 152 16.41 9.81 -1.45
CA PRO A 152 15.16 9.29 -1.98
C PRO A 152 15.28 7.85 -2.51
N GLU A 153 16.48 7.41 -2.89
CA GLU A 153 16.72 6.10 -3.53
C GLU A 153 16.64 4.87 -2.61
N LYS A 154 16.51 5.04 -1.28
CA LYS A 154 16.51 3.91 -0.35
C LYS A 154 15.10 3.37 -0.07
N ILE A 155 14.99 2.05 0.12
CA ILE A 155 13.72 1.37 0.41
C ILE A 155 13.17 1.82 1.78
N LYS A 156 12.02 2.50 1.76
CA LYS A 156 11.28 2.91 2.97
C LYS A 156 10.25 1.88 3.42
N VAL A 157 9.63 1.20 2.45
CA VAL A 157 8.58 0.20 2.66
C VAL A 157 8.98 -1.10 1.98
N LEU A 158 9.25 -2.14 2.77
CA LEU A 158 9.59 -3.46 2.27
C LEU A 158 8.32 -4.29 2.03
N LYS A 159 8.00 -4.53 0.76
CA LYS A 159 6.87 -5.36 0.32
C LYS A 159 7.32 -6.79 0.06
N CYS A 160 6.72 -7.76 0.76
CA CYS A 160 7.03 -9.17 0.63
C CYS A 160 5.78 -10.04 0.44
N ALA A 161 5.95 -11.22 -0.14
CA ALA A 161 4.93 -12.26 -0.14
C ALA A 161 5.55 -13.68 -0.11
N PHE A 162 4.72 -14.71 0.08
CA PHE A 162 5.20 -16.10 0.07
C PHE A 162 5.59 -16.59 -1.34
N THR A 163 4.76 -16.29 -2.36
CA THR A 163 4.97 -16.75 -3.74
C THR A 163 5.53 -15.64 -4.63
N GLY A 164 6.27 -16.01 -5.69
CA GLY A 164 6.82 -15.05 -6.65
C GLY A 164 5.74 -14.21 -7.34
N LYS A 165 4.61 -14.85 -7.69
CA LYS A 165 3.49 -14.16 -8.32
C LYS A 165 2.80 -13.18 -7.38
N ALA A 166 2.54 -13.56 -6.12
CA ALA A 166 1.97 -12.64 -5.15
C ALA A 166 2.91 -11.45 -4.88
N ALA A 167 4.23 -11.70 -4.80
CA ALA A 167 5.23 -10.65 -4.64
C ALA A 167 5.23 -9.68 -5.83
N SER A 168 5.22 -10.18 -7.07
CA SER A 168 5.14 -9.36 -8.28
C SER A 168 3.85 -8.53 -8.34
N ASN A 169 2.71 -9.05 -7.87
CA ASN A 169 1.44 -8.31 -7.88
C ASN A 169 1.43 -7.06 -6.98
N ILE A 170 2.38 -6.95 -6.05
CA ILE A 170 2.55 -5.79 -5.17
C ILE A 170 3.89 -5.08 -5.43
N ASP A 171 4.57 -5.37 -6.55
CA ASP A 171 5.93 -4.88 -6.85
C ASP A 171 6.91 -5.11 -5.68
N GLY A 172 6.85 -6.31 -5.09
CA GLY A 172 7.65 -6.74 -3.96
C GLY A 172 8.52 -7.94 -4.27
N VAL A 173 9.07 -8.57 -3.23
CA VAL A 173 9.96 -9.73 -3.34
C VAL A 173 9.47 -10.92 -2.50
N THR A 174 9.97 -12.13 -2.75
CA THR A 174 9.58 -13.27 -1.91
C THR A 174 10.31 -13.24 -0.57
N LEU A 175 9.65 -13.66 0.52
CA LEU A 175 10.24 -13.72 1.86
C LEU A 175 11.56 -14.51 1.87
N ASN A 176 11.59 -15.67 1.21
CA ASN A 176 12.79 -16.51 1.15
C ASN A 176 13.96 -15.82 0.46
N HIS A 177 13.69 -15.07 -0.61
CA HIS A 177 14.71 -14.32 -1.35
C HIS A 177 15.21 -13.14 -0.53
N MET A 178 14.30 -12.30 -0.01
CA MET A 178 14.64 -11.09 0.76
C MET A 178 15.50 -11.41 1.98
N PHE A 179 15.07 -12.40 2.77
CA PHE A 179 15.71 -12.73 4.05
C PHE A 179 16.76 -13.85 3.95
N SER A 180 17.09 -14.28 2.72
CA SER A 180 18.03 -15.38 2.47
C SER A 180 17.69 -16.62 3.30
N ILE A 181 16.41 -16.98 3.38
CA ILE A 181 15.92 -18.14 4.14
C ILE A 181 15.93 -19.35 3.19
N PRO A 182 16.80 -20.34 3.42
CA PRO A 182 16.85 -21.51 2.57
C PRO A 182 15.66 -22.43 2.86
N ILE A 183 15.03 -22.92 1.79
CA ILE A 183 13.82 -23.77 1.85
C ILE A 183 14.04 -25.06 2.66
N TYR A 184 15.29 -25.55 2.74
CA TYR A 184 15.61 -26.86 3.33
C TYR A 184 16.74 -26.80 4.38
N ASN A 185 17.07 -25.64 4.94
CA ASN A 185 18.20 -25.55 5.87
C ASN A 185 17.94 -24.54 7.01
N THR A 186 18.52 -24.78 8.17
CA THR A 186 18.41 -23.92 9.36
C THR A 186 19.66 -23.07 9.58
N ARG A 187 20.62 -23.06 8.63
CA ARG A 187 21.86 -22.27 8.76
C ARG A 187 21.56 -20.77 8.87
N GLY A 188 22.36 -20.09 9.69
CA GLY A 188 22.36 -18.63 9.80
C GLY A 188 22.69 -17.94 8.48
N ILE A 189 22.34 -16.66 8.38
CA ILE A 189 22.74 -15.81 7.25
C ILE A 189 24.26 -15.56 7.34
N GLY A 190 24.97 -15.72 6.22
CA GLY A 190 26.41 -15.44 6.19
C GLY A 190 26.69 -13.94 6.36
N LYS A 191 27.78 -13.58 7.05
CA LYS A 191 28.11 -12.18 7.40
C LYS A 191 28.01 -11.22 6.21
N LYS A 192 28.64 -11.53 5.08
CA LYS A 192 28.59 -10.69 3.86
C LYS A 192 27.17 -10.43 3.36
N ARG A 193 26.31 -11.46 3.36
CA ARG A 193 24.90 -11.30 2.95
C ARG A 193 24.12 -10.47 3.96
N LEU A 194 24.36 -10.67 5.25
CA LEU A 194 23.71 -9.87 6.29
C LEU A 194 24.06 -8.38 6.13
N GLU A 195 25.35 -8.04 6.01
CA GLU A 195 25.78 -6.64 5.82
C GLU A 195 25.16 -6.00 4.57
N SER A 196 25.10 -6.74 3.46
CA SER A 196 24.41 -6.26 2.24
C SER A 196 22.91 -5.99 2.48
N LYS A 197 22.22 -6.83 3.26
CA LYS A 197 20.81 -6.59 3.61
C LYS A 197 20.64 -5.43 4.60
N LYS A 198 21.60 -5.22 5.52
CA LYS A 198 21.64 -4.03 6.40
C LYS A 198 21.74 -2.75 5.58
N GLU A 199 22.65 -2.71 4.61
CA GLU A 199 22.84 -1.56 3.73
C GLU A 199 21.57 -1.28 2.89
N LEU A 200 21.02 -2.31 2.27
CA LEU A 200 19.81 -2.22 1.44
C LEU A 200 18.59 -1.72 2.22
N LEU A 201 18.41 -2.20 3.46
CA LEU A 201 17.25 -1.91 4.29
C LEU A 201 17.51 -0.84 5.35
N ALA A 202 18.63 -0.12 5.31
CA ALA A 202 19.03 0.81 6.37
C ALA A 202 17.94 1.84 6.74
N ASN A 203 17.16 2.29 5.75
CA ASN A 203 16.10 3.27 5.93
C ASN A 203 14.69 2.65 5.87
N CYS A 204 14.57 1.33 5.95
CA CYS A 204 13.29 0.66 5.89
C CYS A 204 12.54 0.82 7.23
N ILE A 205 11.33 1.36 7.15
CA ILE A 205 10.50 1.67 8.32
C ILE A 205 9.29 0.74 8.40
N PHE A 206 8.78 0.32 7.24
CA PHE A 206 7.63 -0.59 7.11
C PHE A 206 8.01 -1.94 6.54
N PHE A 207 7.44 -2.99 7.10
CA PHE A 207 7.45 -4.35 6.57
C PHE A 207 6.01 -4.79 6.27
N ILE A 208 5.74 -5.13 5.01
CA ILE A 208 4.45 -5.60 4.54
C ILE A 208 4.61 -7.04 4.04
N CYS A 209 3.71 -7.93 4.45
CA CYS A 209 3.66 -9.31 3.98
C CYS A 209 2.27 -9.65 3.44
N ASP A 210 2.13 -9.79 2.12
CA ASP A 210 0.90 -10.24 1.47
C ASP A 210 0.79 -11.78 1.43
N GLU A 211 -0.44 -12.27 1.24
CA GLU A 211 -0.83 -13.68 1.25
C GLU A 211 -0.36 -14.42 2.53
N ILE A 212 -0.53 -13.78 3.70
CA ILE A 212 -0.08 -14.30 5.00
C ILE A 212 -0.66 -15.68 5.33
N SER A 213 -1.80 -16.06 4.76
CA SER A 213 -2.41 -17.40 4.94
C SER A 213 -1.51 -18.53 4.43
N MET A 214 -0.64 -18.28 3.45
CA MET A 214 0.33 -19.26 2.95
C MET A 214 1.64 -19.29 3.75
N VAL A 215 1.86 -18.35 4.66
CA VAL A 215 3.09 -18.25 5.44
C VAL A 215 2.96 -19.14 6.69
N GLY A 216 3.87 -20.09 6.82
CA GLY A 216 3.92 -20.98 7.97
C GLY A 216 4.57 -20.33 9.20
N LYS A 217 4.29 -20.87 10.39
CA LYS A 217 4.84 -20.36 11.65
C LYS A 217 6.38 -20.30 11.63
N ARG A 218 7.06 -21.35 11.15
CA ARG A 218 8.53 -21.41 11.19
C ARG A 218 9.16 -20.39 10.25
N LEU A 219 8.55 -20.19 9.09
CA LEU A 219 8.98 -19.16 8.16
C LEU A 219 8.86 -17.76 8.78
N LEU A 220 7.71 -17.44 9.40
CA LEU A 220 7.53 -16.14 10.03
C LEU A 220 8.49 -15.92 11.22
N ASP A 221 8.74 -16.94 12.04
CA ASP A 221 9.74 -16.90 13.11
C ASP A 221 11.15 -16.60 12.55
N SER A 222 11.49 -17.22 11.42
CA SER A 222 12.77 -16.99 10.73
C SER A 222 12.87 -15.59 10.14
N VAL A 223 11.78 -15.05 9.60
CA VAL A 223 11.69 -13.66 9.11
C VAL A 223 11.90 -12.68 10.27
N ASN A 224 11.26 -12.91 11.42
CA ASN A 224 11.44 -12.09 12.60
C ASN A 224 12.91 -12.02 13.03
N ILE A 225 13.57 -13.18 13.17
CA ILE A 225 14.99 -13.24 13.53
C ILE A 225 15.85 -12.46 12.52
N ARG A 226 15.52 -12.54 11.22
CA ARG A 226 16.26 -11.81 10.19
C ARG A 226 16.04 -10.31 10.27
N LEU A 227 14.82 -9.85 10.52
CA LEU A 227 14.53 -8.43 10.75
C LEU A 227 15.32 -7.91 11.96
N GLN A 228 15.32 -8.65 13.08
CA GLN A 228 16.07 -8.27 14.28
C GLN A 228 17.57 -8.12 14.01
N LEU A 229 18.16 -9.08 13.28
CA LEU A 229 19.58 -9.03 12.88
C LEU A 229 19.89 -7.92 11.87
N ILE A 230 18.98 -7.60 10.96
CA ILE A 230 19.18 -6.57 9.93
C ILE A 230 19.12 -5.17 10.56
N PHE A 231 18.20 -4.96 11.50
CA PHE A 231 17.99 -3.65 12.13
C PHE A 231 18.72 -3.48 13.46
N ASP A 232 19.51 -4.47 13.89
CA ASP A 232 20.18 -4.50 15.20
C ASP A 232 19.23 -4.16 16.35
N ASN A 233 18.03 -4.75 16.31
CA ASN A 233 16.95 -4.48 17.26
C ASN A 233 16.23 -5.78 17.63
N ASP A 234 16.30 -6.17 18.90
CA ASP A 234 15.75 -7.43 19.39
C ASP A 234 14.22 -7.44 19.57
N ASN A 235 13.53 -6.30 19.39
CA ASN A 235 12.08 -6.26 19.45
C ASN A 235 11.45 -7.05 18.29
N LEU A 236 10.20 -7.46 18.45
CA LEU A 236 9.47 -8.17 17.40
C LEU A 236 9.49 -7.36 16.09
N TYR A 237 9.82 -8.04 15.00
CA TYR A 237 10.01 -7.52 13.65
C TYR A 237 11.09 -6.43 13.52
N GLY A 238 12.07 -6.39 14.44
CA GLY A 238 13.12 -5.36 14.42
C GLY A 238 12.59 -3.94 14.69
N ASP A 239 11.50 -3.86 15.46
CA ASP A 239 10.72 -2.64 15.72
C ASP A 239 10.35 -1.87 14.44
N ARG A 240 9.92 -2.58 13.40
CA ARG A 240 9.33 -1.96 12.20
C ARG A 240 7.82 -1.83 12.36
N PHE A 241 7.22 -0.92 11.59
CA PHE A 241 5.78 -1.01 11.35
C PHE A 241 5.49 -2.27 10.54
N VAL A 242 4.46 -3.03 10.91
CA VAL A 242 4.15 -4.31 10.28
C VAL A 242 2.71 -4.31 9.77
N LEU A 243 2.54 -4.72 8.51
CA LEU A 243 1.23 -4.99 7.93
C LEU A 243 1.22 -6.41 7.35
N LEU A 244 0.51 -7.31 8.01
CA LEU A 244 0.28 -8.68 7.56
C LEU A 244 -1.05 -8.74 6.81
N VAL A 245 -1.01 -9.01 5.52
CA VAL A 245 -2.17 -8.91 4.63
C VAL A 245 -2.53 -10.29 4.09
N GLY A 246 -3.82 -10.61 4.07
CA GLY A 246 -4.27 -11.83 3.41
C GLY A 246 -5.71 -12.20 3.68
N ASP A 247 -6.02 -13.45 3.40
CA ASP A 247 -7.32 -14.05 3.64
C ASP A 247 -7.16 -15.45 4.23
N LEU A 248 -7.46 -15.60 5.53
CA LEU A 248 -7.29 -16.85 6.25
C LEU A 248 -8.22 -17.98 5.78
N TYR A 249 -9.29 -17.70 5.03
CA TYR A 249 -10.13 -18.75 4.43
C TYR A 249 -9.54 -19.34 3.15
N GLN A 250 -8.54 -18.68 2.55
CA GLN A 250 -7.77 -19.23 1.44
C GLN A 250 -6.80 -20.31 1.91
N ILE A 251 -5.82 -20.71 1.12
CA ILE A 251 -5.01 -21.93 1.34
C ILE A 251 -4.10 -21.77 2.57
N ASP A 252 -3.96 -22.86 3.34
CA ASP A 252 -3.06 -22.92 4.49
C ASP A 252 -1.60 -23.09 4.02
N PRO A 253 -0.60 -22.88 4.89
CA PRO A 253 0.79 -23.12 4.53
C PRO A 253 1.03 -24.58 4.13
N VAL A 254 1.70 -24.79 3.00
CA VAL A 254 1.99 -26.15 2.52
C VAL A 254 3.20 -26.72 3.27
N GLY A 255 2.98 -27.79 4.03
CA GLY A 255 4.06 -28.48 4.76
C GLY A 255 4.50 -27.81 6.08
N GLU A 256 3.80 -26.77 6.52
CA GLU A 256 4.01 -26.10 7.79
C GLU A 256 2.71 -25.92 8.57
N LYS A 257 2.82 -25.62 9.87
CA LYS A 257 1.67 -25.23 10.68
C LYS A 257 1.28 -23.77 10.37
N PRO A 258 -0.02 -23.43 10.43
CA PRO A 258 -0.46 -22.03 10.39
C PRO A 258 0.19 -21.23 11.52
N ILE A 259 0.24 -19.91 11.34
CA ILE A 259 0.81 -18.98 12.33
C ILE A 259 -0.03 -18.94 13.62
N TYR A 260 -1.35 -19.00 13.50
CA TYR A 260 -2.30 -18.88 14.61
C TYR A 260 -2.71 -20.25 15.18
N PRO A 261 -3.13 -20.32 16.47
CA PRO A 261 -3.29 -19.22 17.43
C PRO A 261 -2.03 -18.90 18.27
N ASN A 262 -1.00 -19.74 18.22
CA ASN A 262 0.08 -19.78 19.22
C ASN A 262 1.41 -19.16 18.73
N SER A 263 1.36 -18.00 18.07
CA SER A 263 2.55 -17.24 17.71
C SER A 263 2.47 -15.83 18.29
N GLN A 264 3.50 -15.43 19.04
CA GLN A 264 3.61 -14.08 19.59
C GLN A 264 3.65 -13.03 18.46
N LEU A 265 4.25 -13.39 17.32
CA LEU A 265 4.30 -12.56 16.11
C LEU A 265 2.91 -12.25 15.53
N TRP A 266 1.91 -13.07 15.88
CA TRP A 266 0.52 -12.92 15.47
C TRP A 266 -0.35 -12.33 16.57
N THR A 267 -0.27 -12.86 17.78
CA THR A 267 -1.10 -12.40 18.91
C THR A 267 -0.78 -10.99 19.35
N CYS A 268 0.41 -10.48 19.04
CA CYS A 268 0.74 -9.08 19.28
C CYS A 268 0.05 -8.12 18.31
N CYS A 269 -0.50 -8.57 17.18
CA CYS A 269 -1.04 -7.67 16.16
C CYS A 269 -2.47 -7.18 16.48
N GLU A 270 -2.77 -5.96 16.09
CA GLU A 270 -4.12 -5.41 16.01
C GLU A 270 -4.79 -5.88 14.70
N PHE A 271 -6.12 -5.92 14.68
CA PHE A 271 -6.89 -6.56 13.61
C PHE A 271 -7.84 -5.59 12.91
N TYR A 272 -7.75 -5.52 11.58
CA TYR A 272 -8.66 -4.78 10.72
C TYR A 272 -9.20 -5.69 9.61
N GLU A 273 -10.52 -5.70 9.40
CA GLU A 273 -11.18 -6.55 8.41
C GLU A 273 -11.91 -5.72 7.36
N LEU A 274 -11.61 -5.98 6.09
CA LEU A 274 -12.33 -5.43 4.93
C LEU A 274 -13.50 -6.33 4.60
N ASN A 275 -14.66 -5.74 4.32
CA ASN A 275 -15.88 -6.51 4.02
C ASN A 275 -16.34 -6.36 2.55
N LYS A 276 -16.10 -5.19 1.94
CA LYS A 276 -16.60 -4.89 0.59
C LYS A 276 -15.75 -5.51 -0.51
N ILE A 277 -16.34 -6.43 -1.29
CA ILE A 277 -15.74 -6.99 -2.49
C ILE A 277 -15.83 -5.97 -3.64
N ILE A 278 -14.72 -5.67 -4.29
CA ILE A 278 -14.60 -4.71 -5.39
C ILE A 278 -14.23 -5.35 -6.74
N ARG A 279 -13.76 -6.61 -6.75
CA ARG A 279 -13.32 -7.30 -7.96
C ARG A 279 -14.48 -7.71 -8.86
N GLN A 280 -15.49 -8.34 -8.26
CA GLN A 280 -16.73 -8.73 -8.93
C GLN A 280 -17.73 -7.58 -8.85
N GLN A 281 -18.55 -7.40 -9.88
CA GLN A 281 -19.59 -6.35 -9.91
C GLN A 281 -21.01 -6.90 -9.74
N ASP A 282 -21.23 -8.19 -10.01
CA ASP A 282 -22.54 -8.83 -9.86
C ASP A 282 -22.79 -9.20 -8.39
N GLU A 283 -23.78 -8.54 -7.77
CA GLU A 283 -24.17 -8.79 -6.38
C GLU A 283 -24.59 -10.25 -6.11
N LYS A 284 -25.28 -10.91 -7.05
CA LYS A 284 -25.68 -12.32 -6.86
C LYS A 284 -24.46 -13.22 -6.79
N PHE A 285 -23.48 -12.99 -7.66
CA PHE A 285 -22.25 -13.76 -7.66
C PHE A 285 -21.39 -13.47 -6.43
N ILE A 286 -21.30 -12.20 -6.01
CA ILE A 286 -20.63 -11.80 -4.76
C ILE A 286 -21.23 -12.53 -3.56
N ASN A 287 -22.56 -12.54 -3.45
CA ASN A 287 -23.28 -13.19 -2.36
C ASN A 287 -23.05 -14.70 -2.37
N ALA A 288 -23.12 -15.35 -3.54
CA ALA A 288 -22.85 -16.78 -3.66
C ALA A 288 -21.40 -17.14 -3.23
N LEU A 289 -20.41 -16.32 -3.58
CA LEU A 289 -19.01 -16.53 -3.16
C LEU A 289 -18.80 -16.31 -1.65
N ASN A 290 -19.49 -15.34 -1.05
CA ASN A 290 -19.45 -15.10 0.40
C ASN A 290 -20.16 -16.21 1.17
N ASN A 291 -21.33 -16.63 0.72
CA ASN A 291 -22.06 -17.76 1.31
C ASN A 291 -21.28 -19.07 1.14
N PHE A 292 -20.59 -19.24 0.00
CA PHE A 292 -19.63 -20.32 -0.19
C PHE A 292 -18.55 -20.29 0.88
N ARG A 293 -17.85 -19.15 1.04
CA ARG A 293 -16.81 -18.94 2.08
C ARG A 293 -17.33 -19.28 3.47
N ASP A 294 -18.51 -18.82 3.84
CA ASP A 294 -19.05 -18.93 5.20
C ASP A 294 -19.74 -20.28 5.48
N SER A 295 -19.89 -21.15 4.47
CA SER A 295 -20.66 -22.40 4.56
C SER A 295 -22.17 -22.16 4.77
N LYS A 296 -22.71 -21.13 4.13
CA LYS A 296 -24.11 -20.68 4.22
C LYS A 296 -24.79 -20.58 2.85
N MET A 297 -24.32 -21.36 1.87
CA MET A 297 -24.94 -21.37 0.53
C MET A 297 -26.42 -21.70 0.62
N THR A 298 -27.23 -20.93 -0.11
CA THR A 298 -28.64 -21.24 -0.36
C THR A 298 -28.77 -22.12 -1.61
N ASP A 299 -29.98 -22.63 -1.86
CA ASP A 299 -30.25 -23.40 -3.07
C ASP A 299 -30.07 -22.51 -4.33
N GLU A 300 -30.41 -21.23 -4.25
CA GLU A 300 -30.19 -20.26 -5.34
C GLU A 300 -28.70 -20.05 -5.62
N ASP A 301 -27.84 -20.00 -4.60
CA ASP A 301 -26.38 -19.89 -4.78
C ASP A 301 -25.82 -21.12 -5.51
N ILE A 302 -26.33 -22.32 -5.14
CA ILE A 302 -25.91 -23.59 -5.74
C ILE A 302 -26.37 -23.66 -7.20
N GLU A 303 -27.62 -23.30 -7.48
CA GLU A 303 -28.15 -23.22 -8.85
C GLU A 303 -27.39 -22.22 -9.71
N LEU A 304 -27.03 -21.06 -9.15
CA LEU A 304 -26.22 -20.05 -9.84
C LEU A 304 -24.87 -20.60 -10.27
N LEU A 305 -24.14 -21.29 -9.38
CA LEU A 305 -22.84 -21.88 -9.72
C LEU A 305 -22.97 -23.11 -10.63
N ARG A 306 -24.01 -23.92 -10.45
CA ARG A 306 -24.33 -25.05 -11.36
C ARG A 306 -24.66 -24.61 -12.77
N SER A 307 -25.24 -23.41 -12.94
CA SER A 307 -25.48 -22.85 -14.28
C SER A 307 -24.19 -22.65 -15.11
N ARG A 308 -23.03 -22.75 -14.45
CA ARG A 308 -21.69 -22.64 -15.07
C ARG A 308 -21.04 -23.99 -15.33
N GLU A 309 -21.73 -25.09 -15.05
CA GLU A 309 -21.29 -26.42 -15.44
C GLU A 309 -21.29 -26.57 -16.96
N ILE A 310 -20.26 -27.22 -17.48
CA ILE A 310 -20.12 -27.53 -18.90
C ILE A 310 -19.86 -29.03 -19.09
N GLU A 311 -20.47 -29.61 -20.11
CA GLU A 311 -20.26 -31.01 -20.48
C GLU A 311 -19.09 -31.18 -21.45
N ASN A 312 -18.74 -30.15 -22.22
CA ASN A 312 -17.70 -30.22 -23.24
C ASN A 312 -16.73 -29.04 -23.16
N ILE A 313 -15.45 -29.35 -22.92
CA ILE A 313 -14.36 -28.37 -22.85
C ILE A 313 -14.05 -27.74 -24.22
N ASP A 314 -14.37 -28.40 -25.33
CA ASP A 314 -14.11 -27.86 -26.66
C ASP A 314 -15.01 -26.66 -27.01
N GLN A 315 -16.02 -26.36 -26.17
CA GLN A 315 -16.89 -25.19 -26.31
C GLN A 315 -16.29 -23.90 -25.73
N ILE A 316 -15.20 -24.00 -24.93
CA ILE A 316 -14.57 -22.84 -24.32
C ILE A 316 -13.34 -22.39 -25.10
N SER A 317 -13.12 -21.07 -25.12
CA SER A 317 -11.98 -20.45 -25.80
C SER A 317 -10.65 -20.98 -25.25
N ASP A 318 -9.65 -21.16 -26.13
CA ASP A 318 -8.27 -21.50 -25.73
C ASP A 318 -7.61 -20.40 -24.86
N SER A 319 -8.19 -19.19 -24.82
CA SER A 319 -7.76 -18.14 -23.90
C SER A 319 -8.08 -18.45 -22.43
N VAL A 320 -9.04 -19.34 -22.14
CA VAL A 320 -9.41 -19.72 -20.76
C VAL A 320 -8.25 -20.49 -20.09
N ILE A 321 -7.98 -20.20 -18.82
CA ILE A 321 -7.02 -20.99 -18.02
C ILE A 321 -7.73 -22.19 -17.39
N HIS A 322 -7.11 -23.36 -17.42
CA HIS A 322 -7.66 -24.54 -16.74
C HIS A 322 -7.03 -24.72 -15.35
N LEU A 323 -7.86 -24.88 -14.33
CA LEU A 323 -7.42 -25.08 -12.96
C LEU A 323 -7.70 -26.51 -12.51
N PHE A 324 -6.64 -27.16 -12.01
CA PHE A 324 -6.70 -28.50 -11.45
C PHE A 324 -6.17 -28.52 -10.01
N TYR A 325 -6.50 -29.58 -9.28
CA TYR A 325 -5.93 -29.82 -7.96
C TYR A 325 -4.52 -30.43 -8.03
N LEU A 326 -4.35 -31.50 -8.83
CA LEU A 326 -3.11 -32.29 -8.88
C LEU A 326 -2.18 -31.85 -10.02
N ASN A 327 -0.87 -31.81 -9.73
CA ASN A 327 0.15 -31.59 -10.78
C ASN A 327 0.10 -32.66 -11.88
N THR A 328 -0.22 -33.92 -11.55
CA THR A 328 -0.32 -35.00 -12.55
C THR A 328 -1.45 -34.77 -13.56
N ALA A 329 -2.57 -34.20 -13.11
CA ALA A 329 -3.69 -33.85 -13.99
C ALA A 329 -3.34 -32.64 -14.87
N VAL A 330 -2.68 -31.63 -14.29
CA VAL A 330 -2.12 -30.49 -15.04
C VAL A 330 -1.17 -30.97 -16.14
N ASP A 331 -0.23 -31.85 -15.80
CA ASP A 331 0.77 -32.33 -16.74
C ASP A 331 0.14 -33.13 -17.87
N LYS A 332 -0.84 -34.00 -17.57
CA LYS A 332 -1.61 -34.74 -18.58
C LYS A 332 -2.34 -33.80 -19.54
N PHE A 333 -3.09 -32.82 -19.02
CA PHE A 333 -3.85 -31.89 -19.83
C PHE A 333 -2.94 -31.03 -20.73
N ASN A 334 -1.84 -30.53 -20.17
CA ASN A 334 -0.86 -29.75 -20.92
C ASN A 334 -0.23 -30.56 -22.07
N ILE A 335 0.13 -31.82 -21.84
CA ILE A 335 0.66 -32.71 -22.87
C ILE A 335 -0.38 -32.92 -23.99
N GLU A 336 -1.65 -33.15 -23.63
CA GLU A 336 -2.74 -33.32 -24.60
C GLU A 336 -2.94 -32.05 -25.46
N LYS A 337 -2.92 -30.86 -24.86
CA LYS A 337 -3.01 -29.58 -25.61
C LYS A 337 -1.80 -29.37 -26.53
N ILE A 338 -0.58 -29.67 -26.08
CA ILE A 338 0.63 -29.58 -26.93
C ILE A 338 0.53 -30.54 -28.13
N ASN A 339 0.06 -31.78 -27.89
CA ASN A 339 -0.11 -32.79 -28.95
C ASN A 339 -1.14 -32.37 -30.00
N LYS A 340 -2.22 -31.71 -29.58
CA LYS A 340 -3.30 -31.25 -30.47
C LYS A 340 -2.96 -29.96 -31.23
N SER A 341 -2.00 -29.17 -30.75
CA SER A 341 -1.62 -27.91 -31.40
C SER A 341 -0.85 -28.14 -32.71
N ASN A 342 -1.07 -27.26 -33.68
CA ASN A 342 -0.42 -27.28 -34.99
C ASN A 342 0.80 -26.32 -35.08
N GLY A 343 1.18 -25.67 -33.97
CA GLY A 343 2.31 -24.73 -33.96
C GLY A 343 3.67 -25.40 -34.17
N GLU A 344 4.66 -24.61 -34.57
CA GLU A 344 6.07 -25.03 -34.63
C GLU A 344 6.52 -25.53 -33.24
N GLU A 345 7.25 -26.64 -33.23
CA GLU A 345 7.61 -27.39 -32.02
C GLU A 345 9.11 -27.58 -31.91
N GLU A 346 9.64 -27.32 -30.72
CA GLU A 346 11.04 -27.50 -30.37
C GLU A 346 11.17 -28.40 -29.13
N ILE A 347 12.18 -29.27 -29.16
CA ILE A 347 12.55 -30.09 -28.00
C ILE A 347 13.91 -29.62 -27.52
N VAL A 348 13.89 -28.83 -26.46
CA VAL A 348 15.12 -28.36 -25.82
C VAL A 348 15.57 -29.42 -24.81
N ASN A 349 16.82 -29.85 -24.93
CA ASN A 349 17.45 -30.73 -23.93
C ASN A 349 18.20 -29.88 -22.91
N ALA A 350 18.15 -30.29 -21.65
CA ALA A 350 18.95 -29.69 -20.61
C ALA A 350 20.45 -29.88 -20.87
N ILE A 351 21.22 -28.82 -20.70
CA ILE A 351 22.70 -28.91 -20.69
C ILE A 351 23.12 -29.26 -19.26
N GLU A 352 23.82 -30.38 -19.09
CA GLU A 352 24.20 -30.95 -17.80
C GLU A 352 25.71 -31.10 -17.68
N ASP A 353 26.24 -30.87 -16.47
CA ASP A 353 27.66 -31.09 -16.16
C ASP A 353 28.00 -32.57 -15.93
N ASN A 354 27.05 -33.50 -15.99
CA ASN A 354 27.23 -34.89 -15.56
C ASN A 354 26.43 -35.90 -16.41
N GLU A 355 27.10 -36.88 -17.02
CA GLU A 355 26.55 -37.81 -18.03
C GLU A 355 25.56 -38.87 -17.47
N ASP A 356 25.54 -39.09 -16.15
CA ASP A 356 24.77 -40.17 -15.48
C ASP A 356 23.25 -39.89 -15.31
N TRP A 357 22.69 -38.90 -16.01
CA TRP A 357 21.33 -38.40 -15.74
C TRP A 357 20.32 -38.64 -16.86
N VAL A 358 19.05 -38.80 -16.47
CA VAL A 358 17.92 -38.80 -17.40
C VAL A 358 17.69 -37.36 -17.87
N PRO A 359 17.79 -37.07 -19.19
CA PRO A 359 17.66 -35.73 -19.73
C PRO A 359 16.34 -35.09 -19.28
N GLY A 360 16.41 -33.87 -18.75
CA GLY A 360 15.22 -33.03 -18.67
C GLY A 360 14.95 -32.44 -20.05
N ASN A 361 13.88 -32.86 -20.72
CA ASN A 361 13.45 -32.28 -21.98
C ASN A 361 12.30 -31.28 -21.75
N LEU A 362 12.41 -30.12 -22.39
CA LEU A 362 11.32 -29.14 -22.47
C LEU A 362 10.81 -29.14 -23.90
N ARG A 363 9.58 -29.60 -24.05
CA ARG A 363 8.84 -29.49 -25.30
C ARG A 363 8.14 -28.13 -25.34
N VAL A 364 8.56 -27.27 -26.26
CA VAL A 364 8.03 -25.92 -26.45
C VAL A 364 7.31 -25.84 -27.79
N LYS A 365 6.11 -25.23 -27.82
CA LYS A 365 5.33 -25.13 -29.05
C LYS A 365 4.75 -23.74 -29.21
N VAL A 366 4.84 -23.18 -30.42
CA VAL A 366 4.26 -21.87 -30.76
C VAL A 366 2.75 -21.92 -30.60
N GLY A 367 2.17 -20.86 -30.06
CA GLY A 367 0.74 -20.74 -29.79
C GLY A 367 0.28 -21.38 -28.48
N ILE A 368 1.15 -22.11 -27.77
CA ILE A 368 0.84 -22.68 -26.45
C ILE A 368 1.28 -21.73 -25.33
N ARG A 369 0.51 -21.72 -24.25
CA ARG A 369 0.79 -21.01 -23.00
C ARG A 369 1.84 -21.73 -22.16
N TYR A 370 2.88 -21.01 -21.76
CA TYR A 370 3.90 -21.45 -20.82
C TYR A 370 3.97 -20.52 -19.61
N MET A 371 4.41 -21.07 -18.49
CA MET A 371 4.60 -20.38 -17.22
C MET A 371 6.09 -20.32 -16.89
N ILE A 372 6.54 -19.15 -16.44
CA ILE A 372 7.86 -18.95 -15.84
C ILE A 372 7.92 -19.73 -14.52
N THR A 373 8.96 -20.55 -14.33
CA THR A 373 9.12 -21.44 -13.16
C THR A 373 10.13 -20.93 -12.13
N LYS A 374 10.86 -19.85 -12.46
CA LYS A 374 11.88 -19.25 -11.61
C LYS A 374 11.66 -17.74 -11.55
N ASN A 375 11.93 -17.12 -10.41
CA ASN A 375 11.97 -15.66 -10.36
C ASN A 375 13.18 -15.18 -11.18
N MET A 376 12.93 -14.64 -12.37
CA MET A 376 13.96 -14.08 -13.24
C MET A 376 14.18 -12.61 -12.89
N ASP A 377 13.11 -11.82 -12.96
CA ASP A 377 13.07 -10.43 -12.54
C ASP A 377 11.68 -10.15 -11.99
N VAL A 378 11.55 -10.10 -10.66
CA VAL A 378 10.24 -9.87 -10.02
C VAL A 378 9.77 -8.42 -10.25
N GLY A 379 10.70 -7.46 -10.36
CA GLY A 379 10.39 -6.05 -10.61
C GLY A 379 9.91 -5.79 -12.04
N ASP A 380 10.37 -6.58 -13.02
CA ASP A 380 9.83 -6.59 -14.39
C ASP A 380 8.68 -7.61 -14.56
N SER A 381 8.08 -8.07 -13.44
CA SER A 381 6.97 -9.04 -13.41
C SER A 381 7.24 -10.40 -14.08
N LEU A 382 8.50 -10.81 -14.21
CA LEU A 382 8.95 -12.11 -14.69
C LEU A 382 9.27 -13.03 -13.51
N ALA A 383 8.22 -13.35 -12.75
CA ALA A 383 8.30 -14.19 -11.56
C ALA A 383 7.70 -15.59 -11.80
N ASN A 384 8.03 -16.53 -10.90
CA ASN A 384 7.42 -17.87 -10.91
C ASN A 384 5.90 -17.77 -10.82
N GLY A 385 5.20 -18.34 -11.81
CA GLY A 385 3.74 -18.26 -11.96
C GLY A 385 3.27 -17.37 -13.10
N THR A 386 4.14 -16.53 -13.66
CA THR A 386 3.78 -15.63 -14.77
C THR A 386 3.61 -16.41 -16.06
N THR A 387 2.48 -16.23 -16.73
CA THR A 387 2.13 -16.96 -17.96
C THR A 387 2.18 -16.07 -19.20
N GLY A 388 2.65 -16.64 -20.29
CA GLY A 388 2.66 -16.03 -21.62
C GLY A 388 2.54 -17.09 -22.71
N ILE A 389 2.25 -16.65 -23.93
CA ILE A 389 2.11 -17.51 -25.12
C ILE A 389 3.42 -17.46 -25.90
N VAL A 390 3.93 -18.63 -26.29
CA VAL A 390 5.13 -18.70 -27.13
C VAL A 390 4.79 -18.25 -28.55
N LYS A 391 5.59 -17.35 -29.11
CA LYS A 391 5.40 -16.77 -30.45
C LYS A 391 6.46 -17.19 -31.46
N GLY A 392 7.59 -17.71 -31.00
CA GLY A 392 8.64 -18.20 -31.88
C GLY A 392 9.97 -18.38 -31.17
N PHE A 393 10.97 -18.78 -31.95
CA PHE A 393 12.30 -19.13 -31.49
C PHE A 393 13.37 -18.29 -32.22
N ASP A 394 14.53 -18.13 -31.58
CA ASP A 394 15.79 -17.84 -32.29
C ASP A 394 16.80 -18.94 -31.97
N TYR A 395 17.65 -19.24 -32.94
CA TYR A 395 18.62 -20.32 -32.88
C TYR A 395 20.05 -19.74 -32.79
N ASN A 396 20.95 -20.47 -32.16
CA ASN A 396 22.39 -20.19 -32.21
C ASN A 396 22.99 -20.71 -33.55
N THR A 397 24.31 -20.58 -33.70
CA THR A 397 25.05 -21.07 -34.89
C THR A 397 24.99 -22.58 -35.06
N ASP A 398 24.78 -23.31 -33.98
CA ASP A 398 24.76 -24.78 -33.94
C ASP A 398 23.37 -25.35 -34.21
N GLY A 399 22.36 -24.48 -34.40
CA GLY A 399 20.97 -24.86 -34.64
C GLY A 399 20.15 -25.12 -33.38
N ASP A 400 20.70 -24.89 -32.19
CA ASP A 400 19.99 -25.02 -30.92
C ASP A 400 19.19 -23.76 -30.59
N VAL A 401 18.03 -23.93 -29.96
CA VAL A 401 17.20 -22.82 -29.49
C VAL A 401 17.95 -21.99 -28.43
N ASN A 402 18.22 -20.74 -28.76
CA ASN A 402 18.89 -19.76 -27.89
C ASN A 402 17.90 -18.82 -27.18
N VAL A 403 16.79 -18.47 -27.87
CA VAL A 403 15.77 -17.55 -27.35
C VAL A 403 14.38 -18.14 -27.59
N ILE A 404 13.54 -18.09 -26.57
CA ILE A 404 12.10 -18.34 -26.70
C ILE A 404 11.39 -16.99 -26.54
N TRP A 405 10.65 -16.60 -27.57
CA TRP A 405 9.87 -15.36 -27.56
C TRP A 405 8.49 -15.61 -26.97
N MET A 406 8.15 -14.88 -25.90
CA MET A 406 6.86 -15.01 -25.22
C MET A 406 6.09 -13.70 -25.19
N GLU A 407 4.83 -13.72 -25.62
CA GLU A 407 3.90 -12.61 -25.45
C GLU A 407 3.07 -12.82 -24.17
N PHE A 408 3.04 -11.81 -23.30
CA PHE A 408 2.30 -11.84 -22.04
C PHE A 408 0.98 -11.09 -22.17
N HIS A 409 0.03 -11.35 -21.26
CA HIS A 409 -1.29 -10.69 -21.27
C HIS A 409 -1.22 -9.17 -21.05
N SER A 410 -0.14 -8.66 -20.45
CA SER A 410 0.09 -7.24 -20.24
C SER A 410 1.43 -6.83 -20.84
N ASN A 411 1.43 -5.72 -21.57
CA ASN A 411 2.66 -5.11 -22.10
C ASN A 411 3.57 -4.55 -21.01
N GLU A 412 3.15 -4.47 -19.75
CA GLU A 412 4.05 -4.04 -18.67
C GLU A 412 4.97 -5.18 -18.20
N ILE A 413 4.58 -6.45 -18.41
CA ILE A 413 5.40 -7.60 -18.02
C ILE A 413 6.60 -7.73 -18.95
N GLY A 414 7.83 -7.77 -18.42
CA GLY A 414 9.05 -7.93 -19.19
C GLY A 414 9.44 -6.70 -20.02
N LYS A 415 8.87 -5.52 -19.71
CA LYS A 415 9.06 -4.29 -20.47
C LYS A 415 10.50 -3.81 -20.44
N LYS A 416 11.18 -3.92 -19.29
CA LYS A 416 12.58 -3.51 -19.15
C LYS A 416 13.48 -4.43 -19.96
N ILE A 417 13.28 -5.74 -19.86
CA ILE A 417 14.04 -6.72 -20.65
C ILE A 417 13.81 -6.51 -22.15
N ARG A 418 12.55 -6.35 -22.59
CA ARG A 418 12.25 -6.04 -23.99
C ARG A 418 12.97 -4.79 -24.47
N SER A 419 12.87 -3.69 -23.73
CA SER A 419 13.52 -2.42 -24.09
C SER A 419 15.05 -2.56 -24.19
N LYS A 420 15.69 -3.24 -23.23
CA LYS A 420 17.14 -3.51 -23.25
C LYS A 420 17.54 -4.38 -24.45
N TYR A 421 16.71 -5.37 -24.81
CA TYR A 421 17.00 -6.29 -25.91
C TYR A 421 16.78 -5.65 -27.29
N PHE A 422 15.67 -4.93 -27.49
CA PHE A 422 15.36 -4.28 -28.77
C PHE A 422 16.34 -3.18 -29.18
N LYS A 423 17.02 -2.57 -28.20
CA LYS A 423 18.15 -1.65 -28.47
C LYS A 423 19.33 -2.35 -29.17
N LYS A 424 19.47 -3.67 -29.02
CA LYS A 424 20.58 -4.46 -29.55
C LYS A 424 20.16 -5.38 -30.69
N HIS A 425 18.91 -5.83 -30.70
CA HIS A 425 18.39 -6.81 -31.65
C HIS A 425 16.98 -6.42 -32.08
N SER A 426 16.78 -6.05 -33.35
CA SER A 426 15.44 -5.80 -33.91
C SER A 426 14.91 -7.06 -34.56
N LYS A 427 13.73 -7.53 -34.12
CA LYS A 427 12.97 -8.62 -34.73
C LYS A 427 11.56 -8.13 -35.06
N PRO A 428 11.29 -7.75 -36.33
CA PRO A 428 9.97 -7.26 -36.74
C PRO A 428 8.86 -8.28 -36.42
N GLY A 429 7.73 -7.81 -35.89
CA GLY A 429 6.59 -8.64 -35.50
C GLY A 429 6.67 -9.24 -34.10
N PHE A 430 7.76 -9.00 -33.36
CA PHE A 430 7.96 -9.48 -31.99
C PHE A 430 8.01 -8.36 -30.95
N GLU A 431 7.58 -7.14 -31.29
CA GLU A 431 7.74 -5.93 -30.46
C GLU A 431 7.10 -6.05 -29.06
N ARG A 432 6.07 -6.91 -28.93
CA ARG A 432 5.39 -7.22 -27.66
C ARG A 432 5.93 -8.46 -26.94
N CYS A 433 6.88 -9.18 -27.55
CA CYS A 433 7.40 -10.43 -27.02
C CYS A 433 8.64 -10.18 -26.15
N VAL A 434 8.70 -10.85 -25.01
CA VAL A 434 9.86 -10.87 -24.12
C VAL A 434 10.77 -12.02 -24.53
N PRO A 435 12.09 -11.79 -24.70
CA PRO A 435 13.05 -12.85 -24.94
C PRO A 435 13.34 -13.60 -23.63
N ILE A 436 13.09 -14.90 -23.62
CA ILE A 436 13.42 -15.79 -22.50
C ILE A 436 14.66 -16.58 -22.87
N HIS A 437 15.65 -16.58 -21.97
CA HIS A 437 16.91 -17.30 -22.11
C HIS A 437 17.01 -18.47 -21.14
N GLN A 438 17.96 -19.37 -21.39
CA GLN A 438 18.28 -20.45 -20.47
C GLN A 438 18.82 -19.90 -19.14
N SER A 439 18.55 -20.61 -18.06
CA SER A 439 19.03 -20.26 -16.73
C SER A 439 19.49 -21.51 -15.98
N SER A 440 20.51 -21.37 -15.14
CA SER A 440 20.97 -22.47 -14.30
C SER A 440 19.96 -22.75 -13.18
N ILE A 441 19.58 -24.02 -13.05
CA ILE A 441 18.70 -24.55 -12.01
C ILE A 441 19.53 -25.50 -11.14
N VAL A 442 19.41 -25.36 -9.82
CA VAL A 442 20.04 -26.27 -8.87
C VAL A 442 19.18 -27.52 -8.72
N VAL A 443 19.75 -28.68 -9.02
CA VAL A 443 19.06 -29.97 -8.93
C VAL A 443 19.62 -30.79 -7.76
N LYS A 444 18.72 -31.43 -6.99
CA LYS A 444 19.10 -32.34 -5.90
C LYS A 444 19.47 -33.71 -6.47
N LEU A 445 20.64 -34.24 -6.08
CA LEU A 445 21.01 -35.61 -6.39
C LEU A 445 20.20 -36.61 -5.54
N LYS A 446 19.73 -37.69 -6.18
CA LYS A 446 18.93 -38.74 -5.52
C LYS A 446 19.74 -39.60 -4.53
N SER A 447 21.07 -39.61 -4.66
CA SER A 447 21.97 -40.54 -3.97
C SER A 447 22.40 -40.10 -2.57
N ASP A 448 22.29 -38.83 -2.20
CA ASP A 448 22.49 -38.38 -0.81
C ASP A 448 21.79 -37.03 -0.54
N PRO A 449 20.79 -36.95 0.36
CA PRO A 449 20.09 -35.71 0.68
C PRO A 449 20.97 -34.63 1.33
N LYS A 450 22.20 -34.93 1.74
CA LYS A 450 23.08 -33.98 2.46
C LYS A 450 24.21 -33.35 1.66
N VAL A 451 24.63 -33.86 0.48
CA VAL A 451 25.97 -33.48 -0.04
C VAL A 451 26.07 -32.99 -1.49
N ALA A 452 25.20 -33.32 -2.45
CA ALA A 452 25.49 -32.95 -3.85
C ALA A 452 24.36 -32.16 -4.54
N ARG A 453 24.69 -30.92 -4.91
CA ARG A 453 23.89 -30.00 -5.72
C ARG A 453 24.59 -29.88 -7.07
N THR A 454 23.88 -30.18 -8.16
CA THR A 454 24.38 -29.97 -9.52
C THR A 454 23.63 -28.82 -10.19
N PHE A 455 24.24 -28.22 -11.21
CA PHE A 455 23.59 -27.22 -12.03
C PHE A 455 23.08 -27.86 -13.32
N ARG A 456 21.93 -27.38 -13.78
CA ARG A 456 21.31 -27.74 -15.05
C ARG A 456 20.92 -26.45 -15.75
N ASN A 457 21.43 -26.20 -16.95
CA ASN A 457 21.02 -25.04 -17.74
C ASN A 457 19.77 -25.39 -18.54
N MET A 458 18.70 -24.63 -18.33
CA MET A 458 17.40 -24.86 -18.96
C MET A 458 16.59 -23.57 -19.06
N PHE A 459 15.74 -23.44 -20.07
CA PHE A 459 14.72 -22.39 -20.06
C PHE A 459 13.79 -22.58 -18.85
N PRO A 460 13.54 -21.53 -18.04
CA PRO A 460 12.75 -21.63 -16.82
C PRO A 460 11.24 -21.62 -17.14
N LEU A 461 10.80 -22.55 -17.98
CA LEU A 461 9.44 -22.63 -18.50
C LEU A 461 8.80 -23.99 -18.23
N LYS A 462 7.49 -23.99 -18.05
CA LYS A 462 6.66 -25.21 -18.05
C LYS A 462 5.34 -24.89 -18.74
N ALA A 463 4.80 -25.85 -19.50
CA ALA A 463 3.48 -25.72 -20.12
C ALA A 463 2.42 -25.34 -19.08
N ALA A 464 1.49 -24.47 -19.47
CA ALA A 464 0.59 -23.79 -18.55
C ALA A 464 -0.79 -23.49 -19.12
N GLU A 465 -1.26 -24.26 -20.11
CA GLU A 465 -2.69 -24.28 -20.49
C GLU A 465 -3.56 -24.65 -19.29
N ALA A 466 -3.03 -25.56 -18.46
CA ALA A 466 -3.50 -25.89 -17.14
C ALA A 466 -2.47 -25.51 -16.07
N ILE A 467 -2.96 -25.09 -14.90
CA ILE A 467 -2.17 -24.85 -13.70
C ILE A 467 -2.89 -25.42 -12.48
N THR A 468 -2.17 -25.55 -11.36
CA THR A 468 -2.82 -25.93 -10.10
C THR A 468 -3.50 -24.73 -9.45
N VAL A 469 -4.59 -24.98 -8.73
CA VAL A 469 -5.29 -23.94 -7.95
C VAL A 469 -4.36 -23.23 -6.97
N HIS A 470 -3.42 -23.94 -6.35
CA HIS A 470 -2.39 -23.35 -5.49
C HIS A 470 -1.58 -22.25 -6.19
N LYS A 471 -1.22 -22.47 -7.46
CA LYS A 471 -0.46 -21.47 -8.24
C LYS A 471 -1.33 -20.31 -8.71
N SER A 472 -2.65 -20.45 -8.71
CA SER A 472 -3.61 -19.41 -9.10
C SER A 472 -3.90 -18.40 -7.99
N GLN A 473 -3.54 -18.69 -6.72
CA GLN A 473 -3.78 -17.78 -5.60
C GLN A 473 -3.09 -16.43 -5.82
N GLY A 474 -3.74 -15.34 -5.40
CA GLY A 474 -3.33 -13.97 -5.71
C GLY A 474 -3.59 -13.50 -7.15
N GLN A 475 -3.90 -14.40 -8.10
CA GLN A 475 -4.10 -14.02 -9.51
C GLN A 475 -5.57 -13.66 -9.83
N THR A 476 -5.76 -12.89 -10.90
CA THR A 476 -7.06 -12.62 -11.54
C THR A 476 -6.94 -12.98 -13.02
N PHE A 477 -7.87 -13.76 -13.57
CA PHE A 477 -7.89 -14.12 -14.99
C PHE A 477 -9.03 -13.39 -15.69
N HIS A 478 -8.68 -12.67 -16.76
CA HIS A 478 -9.61 -11.83 -17.52
C HIS A 478 -10.35 -12.62 -18.61
N ASP A 479 -9.68 -13.60 -19.21
CA ASP A 479 -10.23 -14.39 -20.32
C ASP A 479 -11.03 -15.62 -19.85
N GLY A 480 -11.20 -15.78 -18.54
CA GLY A 480 -11.97 -16.84 -17.91
C GLY A 480 -11.15 -17.98 -17.32
N VAL A 481 -11.84 -18.79 -16.51
CA VAL A 481 -11.30 -19.90 -15.73
C VAL A 481 -12.20 -21.11 -15.90
N CYS A 482 -11.60 -22.26 -16.24
CA CYS A 482 -12.26 -23.55 -16.23
C CYS A 482 -11.74 -24.39 -15.05
N ILE A 483 -12.60 -24.62 -14.06
CA ILE A 483 -12.29 -25.45 -12.89
C ILE A 483 -12.62 -26.90 -13.22
N HIS A 484 -11.62 -27.76 -13.15
CA HIS A 484 -11.81 -29.21 -13.36
C HIS A 484 -12.11 -29.89 -12.03
N ILE A 485 -13.32 -30.40 -11.90
CA ILE A 485 -13.75 -31.22 -10.77
C ILE A 485 -13.56 -32.68 -11.16
N THR A 486 -12.78 -33.40 -10.36
CA THR A 486 -12.51 -34.83 -10.56
C THR A 486 -13.63 -35.69 -9.99
N ASP A 487 -13.94 -36.80 -10.65
CA ASP A 487 -14.90 -37.78 -10.14
C ASP A 487 -14.32 -38.74 -9.09
N ASN A 488 -12.99 -38.76 -8.96
CA ASN A 488 -12.33 -39.62 -8.00
C ASN A 488 -12.59 -39.15 -6.56
N ARG A 489 -13.28 -39.98 -5.77
CA ARG A 489 -13.60 -39.70 -4.36
C ARG A 489 -12.38 -39.31 -3.52
N LYS A 490 -11.21 -39.92 -3.74
CA LYS A 490 -9.98 -39.58 -2.99
C LYS A 490 -9.47 -38.18 -3.32
N ASP A 491 -9.57 -37.78 -4.58
CA ASP A 491 -9.10 -36.46 -5.03
C ASP A 491 -10.13 -35.37 -4.70
N ARG A 492 -11.43 -35.69 -4.72
CA ARG A 492 -12.51 -34.81 -4.22
C ARG A 492 -12.32 -34.46 -2.75
N LEU A 493 -11.93 -35.43 -1.91
CA LEU A 493 -11.64 -35.19 -0.49
C LEU A 493 -10.40 -34.31 -0.26
N ARG A 494 -9.49 -34.23 -1.25
CA ARG A 494 -8.27 -33.43 -1.19
C ARG A 494 -8.42 -32.04 -1.80
N PHE A 495 -9.36 -31.86 -2.74
CA PHE A 495 -9.76 -30.56 -3.24
C PHE A 495 -10.69 -29.88 -2.23
N ASP A 496 -10.10 -29.43 -1.13
CA ASP A 496 -10.83 -28.88 0.00
C ASP A 496 -11.56 -27.57 -0.33
N LYS A 497 -12.39 -27.15 0.63
CA LYS A 497 -13.20 -25.93 0.51
C LYS A 497 -12.36 -24.66 0.29
N SER A 498 -11.15 -24.56 0.84
CA SER A 498 -10.28 -23.39 0.63
C SER A 498 -9.77 -23.34 -0.80
N LEU A 499 -9.39 -24.48 -1.37
CA LEU A 499 -8.96 -24.57 -2.76
C LEU A 499 -10.11 -24.25 -3.71
N GLN A 500 -11.30 -24.79 -3.44
CA GLN A 500 -12.53 -24.45 -4.15
C GLN A 500 -12.81 -22.93 -4.11
N TYR A 501 -12.73 -22.32 -2.93
CA TYR A 501 -12.93 -20.88 -2.76
C TYR A 501 -11.91 -20.06 -3.56
N VAL A 502 -10.63 -20.45 -3.52
CA VAL A 502 -9.60 -19.79 -4.34
C VAL A 502 -9.93 -19.89 -5.82
N ALA A 503 -10.28 -21.08 -6.32
CA ALA A 503 -10.58 -21.30 -7.73
C ALA A 503 -11.77 -20.46 -8.22
N LEU A 504 -12.88 -20.45 -7.47
CA LEU A 504 -14.10 -19.70 -7.81
C LEU A 504 -13.88 -18.17 -7.83
N THR A 505 -12.97 -17.66 -6.99
CA THR A 505 -12.75 -16.21 -6.82
C THR A 505 -11.74 -15.61 -7.79
N ARG A 506 -11.23 -16.39 -8.77
CA ARG A 506 -10.21 -15.92 -9.73
C ARG A 506 -10.75 -15.10 -10.90
N VAL A 507 -12.06 -15.14 -11.15
CA VAL A 507 -12.72 -14.40 -12.23
C VAL A 507 -13.43 -13.14 -11.72
N LYS A 508 -13.64 -12.17 -12.62
CA LYS A 508 -14.39 -10.94 -12.34
C LYS A 508 -15.90 -11.09 -12.58
N ARG A 509 -16.29 -11.81 -13.63
CA ARG A 509 -17.69 -12.01 -14.01
C ARG A 509 -18.06 -13.49 -13.90
N LEU A 510 -19.32 -13.76 -13.57
CA LEU A 510 -19.84 -15.13 -13.51
C LEU A 510 -19.75 -15.82 -14.88
N GLU A 511 -19.96 -15.08 -15.97
CA GLU A 511 -19.89 -15.55 -17.36
C GLU A 511 -18.50 -16.05 -17.78
N ASP A 512 -17.45 -15.67 -17.06
CA ASP A 512 -16.08 -16.09 -17.32
C ASP A 512 -15.69 -17.35 -16.51
N LEU A 513 -16.58 -17.84 -15.64
CA LEU A 513 -16.40 -19.06 -14.86
C LEU A 513 -16.95 -20.27 -15.62
N TYR A 514 -16.18 -21.33 -15.73
CA TYR A 514 -16.62 -22.62 -16.25
C TYR A 514 -16.28 -23.71 -15.25
N ILE A 515 -17.16 -24.70 -15.11
CA ILE A 515 -16.97 -25.83 -14.20
C ILE A 515 -17.12 -27.10 -15.02
N TYR A 516 -16.01 -27.84 -15.17
CA TYR A 516 -16.03 -29.11 -15.87
C TYR A 516 -16.13 -30.26 -14.85
N GLY A 517 -17.21 -31.04 -14.97
CA GLY A 517 -17.61 -32.04 -13.97
C GLY A 517 -18.69 -31.53 -13.03
N ASN A 518 -19.19 -32.42 -12.16
CA ASN A 518 -20.34 -32.12 -11.31
C ASN A 518 -19.95 -31.24 -10.10
N PHE A 519 -20.65 -30.12 -9.93
CA PHE A 519 -20.55 -29.23 -8.78
C PHE A 519 -21.08 -29.95 -7.53
N ASN A 520 -20.17 -30.60 -6.80
CA ASN A 520 -20.47 -31.22 -5.51
C ASN A 520 -19.70 -30.55 -4.38
N PHE A 521 -20.28 -29.48 -3.86
CA PHE A 521 -19.71 -28.69 -2.79
C PHE A 521 -20.42 -29.06 -1.50
N ALA A 522 -20.21 -30.31 -1.07
CA ALA A 522 -20.74 -30.76 0.19
C ALA A 522 -20.18 -29.89 1.33
N SER A 523 -21.12 -29.40 2.15
CA SER A 523 -20.98 -28.46 3.27
C SER A 523 -20.21 -29.02 4.47
N VAL A 524 -19.12 -29.75 4.26
CA VAL A 524 -18.33 -30.25 5.39
C VAL A 524 -17.54 -29.07 5.93
N LYS A 525 -17.96 -28.55 7.10
CA LYS A 525 -17.13 -27.65 7.91
C LYS A 525 -15.81 -28.38 8.18
N SER A 526 -14.80 -28.06 7.39
CA SER A 526 -13.46 -28.59 7.63
C SER A 526 -12.93 -28.04 8.95
N GLU A 527 -12.14 -28.83 9.67
CA GLU A 527 -11.47 -28.41 10.91
C GLU A 527 -10.73 -27.08 10.74
N LYS A 528 -10.15 -26.86 9.56
CA LYS A 528 -9.53 -25.60 9.16
C LYS A 528 -10.48 -24.41 9.20
N PHE A 529 -11.68 -24.52 8.62
CA PHE A 529 -12.65 -23.41 8.60
C PHE A 529 -13.12 -23.10 10.02
N VAL A 530 -13.35 -24.12 10.85
CA VAL A 530 -13.69 -23.93 12.28
C VAL A 530 -12.54 -23.22 13.02
N ARG A 531 -11.30 -23.67 12.83
CA ARG A 531 -10.10 -23.05 13.41
C ARG A 531 -9.98 -21.58 12.99
N THR A 532 -10.22 -21.30 11.71
CA THR A 532 -10.12 -19.95 11.13
C THR A 532 -11.22 -19.05 11.64
N GLU A 533 -12.47 -19.53 11.69
CA GLU A 533 -13.60 -18.80 12.23
C GLU A 533 -13.37 -18.44 13.71
N ASN A 534 -12.92 -19.40 14.51
CA ASN A 534 -12.62 -19.18 15.93
C ASN A 534 -11.53 -18.11 16.10
N GLU A 535 -10.47 -18.15 15.30
CA GLU A 535 -9.41 -17.16 15.36
C GLU A 535 -9.87 -15.77 14.89
N LEU A 536 -10.63 -15.68 13.80
CA LEU A 536 -11.17 -14.40 13.34
C LEU A 536 -12.12 -13.80 14.36
N ASN A 537 -12.96 -14.61 15.00
CA ASN A 537 -13.82 -14.14 16.08
C ASN A 537 -13.02 -13.64 17.27
N ARG A 538 -11.94 -14.34 17.67
CA ARG A 538 -11.01 -13.87 18.69
C ARG A 538 -10.37 -12.54 18.31
N LEU A 539 -9.92 -12.37 17.06
CA LEU A 539 -9.31 -11.14 16.59
C LEU A 539 -10.30 -9.98 16.54
N ARG A 540 -11.55 -10.23 16.10
CA ARG A 540 -12.65 -9.25 16.08
C ARG A 540 -13.04 -8.76 17.48
N THR A 541 -12.91 -9.60 18.51
CA THR A 541 -13.31 -9.27 19.88
C THR A 541 -12.16 -8.75 20.74
N GLU A 542 -11.00 -9.40 20.70
CA GLU A 542 -9.87 -9.12 21.60
C GLU A 542 -8.84 -8.17 21.02
N ARG A 543 -8.74 -8.09 19.68
CA ARG A 543 -7.63 -7.40 18.99
C ARG A 543 -8.09 -6.39 17.95
N LYS A 544 -9.37 -6.02 17.91
CA LYS A 544 -9.91 -5.06 16.95
C LYS A 544 -9.12 -3.75 17.00
N LEU A 545 -8.58 -3.34 15.85
CA LEU A 545 -7.87 -2.10 15.69
C LEU A 545 -8.81 -0.94 16.02
N LYS A 546 -8.35 -0.06 16.91
CA LYS A 546 -8.99 1.24 17.15
C LYS A 546 -8.31 2.26 16.25
N LEU A 547 -9.09 2.98 15.46
CA LEU A 547 -8.53 3.99 14.58
C LEU A 547 -7.86 5.09 15.42
N ALA A 548 -6.67 5.51 15.01
CA ALA A 548 -5.85 6.47 15.76
C ALA A 548 -6.33 7.93 15.60
N TYR A 549 -7.34 8.12 14.74
CA TYR A 549 -8.02 9.37 14.46
C TYR A 549 -9.53 9.13 14.55
N GLU A 550 -10.31 10.17 14.87
CA GLU A 550 -11.76 10.07 14.91
C GLU A 550 -12.32 9.86 13.49
N THR A 551 -13.25 8.91 13.31
CA THR A 551 -13.97 8.80 12.03
C THR A 551 -15.24 9.64 12.04
N PHE A 552 -15.83 9.85 10.86
CA PHE A 552 -17.07 10.60 10.75
C PHE A 552 -18.30 9.78 11.19
N GLU A 553 -18.26 8.45 11.07
CA GLU A 553 -19.37 7.56 11.49
C GLU A 553 -19.63 7.62 13.01
N ASP A 554 -18.65 8.08 13.79
CA ASP A 554 -18.74 8.24 15.24
C ASP A 554 -19.56 9.49 15.67
N LYS A 555 -20.17 10.23 14.74
CA LYS A 555 -20.62 11.62 14.99
C LYS A 555 -22.01 11.92 14.44
N ILE A 556 -23.00 11.86 15.33
CA ILE A 556 -24.39 12.30 15.09
C ILE A 556 -24.48 13.82 15.35
N GLY A 557 -25.04 14.58 14.41
CA GLY A 557 -25.37 16.01 14.60
C GLY A 557 -24.72 16.97 13.61
N ASP A 558 -24.79 18.27 13.90
CA ASP A 558 -24.23 19.31 13.03
C ASP A 558 -22.72 19.45 13.20
N VAL A 559 -21.99 19.34 12.10
CA VAL A 559 -20.52 19.44 12.06
C VAL A 559 -20.11 20.59 11.17
N ILE A 560 -19.25 21.46 11.68
CA ILE A 560 -18.73 22.60 10.94
C ILE A 560 -17.27 22.35 10.66
N ILE A 561 -16.87 22.51 9.40
CA ILE A 561 -15.51 22.22 8.95
C ILE A 561 -14.89 23.50 8.45
N PHE A 562 -13.68 23.76 8.91
CA PHE A 562 -12.85 24.85 8.45
C PHE A 562 -11.54 24.30 7.88
N LEU A 563 -11.11 24.79 6.74
CA LEU A 563 -9.79 24.51 6.20
C LEU A 563 -9.17 25.79 5.60
N ASN A 564 -7.96 26.11 6.02
CA ASN A 564 -7.10 27.00 5.27
C ASN A 564 -6.40 26.23 4.16
N THR A 565 -6.56 26.69 2.93
CA THR A 565 -6.06 25.98 1.75
C THR A 565 -4.71 26.51 1.27
N GLY A 566 -4.12 27.53 1.87
CA GLY A 566 -2.79 28.01 1.48
C GLY A 566 -2.64 28.35 -0.01
N HIS A 567 -3.71 28.80 -0.66
CA HIS A 567 -3.81 29.09 -2.11
C HIS A 567 -3.96 27.91 -3.06
N THR A 568 -4.09 26.68 -2.53
CA THR A 568 -4.21 25.45 -3.34
C THR A 568 -5.63 24.86 -3.31
N PHE A 569 -6.68 25.66 -3.05
CA PHE A 569 -8.07 25.16 -3.03
C PHE A 569 -8.44 24.35 -4.27
N ASN A 570 -8.11 24.86 -5.47
CA ASN A 570 -8.40 24.16 -6.72
C ASN A 570 -7.61 22.84 -6.85
N GLU A 571 -6.43 22.74 -6.26
CA GLU A 571 -5.67 21.49 -6.22
C GLU A 571 -6.27 20.50 -5.20
N HIS A 572 -6.90 21.01 -4.15
CA HIS A 572 -7.55 20.23 -3.08
C HIS A 572 -8.99 19.84 -3.41
N TYR A 573 -9.61 20.51 -4.37
CA TYR A 573 -11.04 20.43 -4.66
C TYR A 573 -11.52 18.99 -4.86
N GLN A 574 -10.75 18.17 -5.58
CA GLN A 574 -11.10 16.77 -5.82
C GLN A 574 -11.12 15.95 -4.52
N PHE A 575 -10.14 16.13 -3.62
CA PHE A 575 -10.17 15.52 -2.29
C PHE A 575 -11.35 16.02 -1.45
N ILE A 576 -11.60 17.33 -1.46
CA ILE A 576 -12.72 17.93 -0.71
C ILE A 576 -14.05 17.31 -1.15
N THR A 577 -14.26 17.11 -2.46
CA THR A 577 -15.51 16.55 -2.98
C THR A 577 -15.69 15.04 -2.75
N THR A 578 -14.59 14.31 -2.53
CA THR A 578 -14.62 12.84 -2.38
C THR A 578 -14.46 12.35 -0.94
N ASP A 579 -14.03 13.23 -0.05
CA ASP A 579 -13.86 12.95 1.37
C ASP A 579 -15.18 13.15 2.15
N LYS A 580 -15.57 12.10 2.88
CA LYS A 580 -16.80 12.05 3.67
C LYS A 580 -16.86 13.08 4.78
N TRP A 581 -15.71 13.59 5.24
CA TRP A 581 -15.70 14.67 6.22
C TRP A 581 -16.44 15.89 5.68
N TYR A 582 -16.07 16.35 4.49
CA TYR A 582 -16.72 17.50 3.89
C TYR A 582 -18.15 17.20 3.45
N SER A 583 -18.40 16.01 2.88
CA SER A 583 -19.74 15.68 2.38
C SER A 583 -20.82 15.63 3.47
N ASN A 584 -20.44 15.38 4.73
CA ASN A 584 -21.36 15.31 5.86
C ASN A 584 -21.31 16.55 6.77
N GLY A 585 -20.55 17.59 6.40
CA GLY A 585 -20.58 18.86 7.14
C GLY A 585 -21.91 19.59 6.98
N SER A 586 -22.29 20.40 7.96
CA SER A 586 -23.44 21.32 7.85
C SER A 586 -23.01 22.68 7.28
N LEU A 587 -21.78 23.09 7.57
CA LEU A 587 -21.17 24.33 7.11
C LEU A 587 -19.68 24.10 6.83
N LEU A 588 -19.22 24.40 5.61
CA LEU A 588 -17.83 24.29 5.21
C LEU A 588 -17.27 25.70 4.97
N ILE A 589 -16.12 26.00 5.56
CA ILE A 589 -15.47 27.31 5.47
C ILE A 589 -14.04 27.10 4.98
N PHE A 590 -13.73 27.68 3.83
CA PHE A 590 -12.39 27.63 3.23
C PHE A 590 -11.78 29.01 3.19
N THR A 591 -10.52 29.13 3.63
CA THR A 591 -9.75 30.38 3.57
C THR A 591 -8.50 30.23 2.70
N ASP A 592 -7.94 31.39 2.33
CA ASP A 592 -6.84 31.53 1.40
C ASP A 592 -7.07 30.82 0.05
N THR A 593 -8.32 30.77 -0.42
CA THR A 593 -8.73 29.87 -1.52
C THR A 593 -8.15 30.22 -2.88
N ASN A 594 -7.79 31.49 -3.12
CA ASN A 594 -7.24 31.99 -4.38
C ASN A 594 -8.10 31.67 -5.62
N THR A 595 -9.42 31.61 -5.44
CA THR A 595 -10.35 31.27 -6.51
C THR A 595 -10.88 32.51 -7.24
N ILE A 596 -11.35 32.33 -8.48
CA ILE A 596 -11.91 33.37 -9.37
C ILE A 596 -13.27 32.97 -9.93
N ASN A 597 -14.06 33.93 -10.43
CA ASN A 597 -15.45 33.69 -10.84
C ASN A 597 -15.63 32.56 -11.86
N SER A 598 -14.65 32.33 -12.74
CA SER A 598 -14.68 31.27 -13.75
C SER A 598 -14.39 29.87 -13.20
N ASP A 599 -13.89 29.73 -11.97
CA ASP A 599 -13.65 28.40 -11.39
C ASP A 599 -15.02 27.75 -11.06
N GLU A 600 -15.23 26.55 -11.60
CA GLU A 600 -16.40 25.71 -11.31
C GLU A 600 -16.20 24.94 -9.99
N ILE A 601 -16.75 25.49 -8.90
CA ILE A 601 -16.51 24.99 -7.54
C ILE A 601 -17.79 24.48 -6.87
N ARG A 602 -18.30 23.33 -7.34
CA ARG A 602 -19.54 22.71 -6.84
C ARG A 602 -19.25 21.55 -5.89
N ILE A 603 -19.73 21.59 -4.66
CA ILE A 603 -19.66 20.44 -3.76
C ILE A 603 -21.04 19.78 -3.74
N PRO A 604 -21.17 18.46 -4.02
CA PRO A 604 -22.46 17.78 -4.04
C PRO A 604 -23.23 17.97 -2.72
N ASN A 605 -24.52 18.33 -2.80
CA ASN A 605 -25.41 18.64 -1.66
C ASN A 605 -25.10 19.94 -0.90
N PHE A 606 -24.16 20.76 -1.37
CA PHE A 606 -23.84 22.05 -0.76
C PHE A 606 -24.12 23.23 -1.70
N GLU A 607 -24.51 24.34 -1.09
CA GLU A 607 -24.70 25.62 -1.76
C GLU A 607 -23.60 26.59 -1.33
N VAL A 608 -23.00 27.29 -2.29
CA VAL A 608 -22.07 28.39 -2.01
C VAL A 608 -22.88 29.57 -1.46
N ILE A 609 -22.66 29.91 -0.20
CA ILE A 609 -23.32 31.07 0.43
C ILE A 609 -22.47 32.33 0.29
N PHE A 610 -21.15 32.19 0.37
CA PHE A 610 -20.24 33.32 0.28
C PHE A 610 -18.99 32.92 -0.50
N ARG A 611 -18.54 33.83 -1.37
CA ARG A 611 -17.30 33.70 -2.11
C ARG A 611 -16.71 35.10 -2.27
N SER A 612 -15.57 35.34 -1.64
CA SER A 612 -14.79 36.55 -1.93
C SER A 612 -14.17 36.43 -3.34
N ASN A 613 -13.80 37.55 -3.94
CA ASN A 613 -13.18 37.61 -5.28
C ASN A 613 -14.09 37.18 -6.43
N ASN A 614 -15.41 37.10 -6.21
CA ASN A 614 -16.40 36.72 -7.23
C ASN A 614 -16.47 37.68 -8.44
N LYS A 615 -15.80 38.84 -8.38
CA LYS A 615 -15.73 39.83 -9.46
C LYS A 615 -14.37 39.89 -10.16
N MET A 616 -13.37 39.13 -9.70
CA MET A 616 -12.02 39.19 -10.24
C MET A 616 -11.82 38.20 -11.40
N THR A 617 -11.05 38.60 -12.42
CA THR A 617 -10.66 37.78 -13.57
C THR A 617 -9.27 37.15 -13.42
N LEU A 618 -8.44 37.65 -12.50
CA LEU A 618 -7.08 37.16 -12.22
C LEU A 618 -6.96 36.73 -10.76
N ARG A 619 -6.21 35.65 -10.52
CA ARG A 619 -5.92 35.12 -9.18
C ARG A 619 -4.98 36.08 -8.46
N SER A 620 -5.48 36.75 -7.41
CA SER A 620 -4.76 37.76 -6.65
C SER A 620 -4.14 37.23 -5.34
N GLY A 621 -4.42 36.00 -4.94
CA GLY A 621 -4.01 35.40 -3.66
C GLY A 621 -4.96 35.76 -2.51
N GLY A 622 -5.13 34.83 -1.58
CA GLY A 622 -6.10 34.95 -0.47
C GLY A 622 -7.53 34.58 -0.88
N GLY A 623 -8.51 34.82 0.01
CA GLY A 623 -9.93 34.70 -0.27
C GLY A 623 -10.67 33.69 0.62
N ILE A 624 -12.00 33.79 0.65
CA ILE A 624 -12.89 32.97 1.49
C ILE A 624 -13.98 32.36 0.60
N ILE A 625 -14.25 31.07 0.77
CA ILE A 625 -15.45 30.42 0.25
C ILE A 625 -16.16 29.72 1.41
N CYS A 626 -17.46 29.94 1.53
CA CYS A 626 -18.31 29.27 2.50
C CYS A 626 -19.43 28.51 1.78
N TYR A 627 -19.63 27.26 2.20
CA TYR A 627 -20.69 26.39 1.74
C TYR A 627 -21.62 26.03 2.90
N LYS A 628 -22.91 25.91 2.63
CA LYS A 628 -23.88 25.29 3.55
C LYS A 628 -24.45 24.02 2.94
N ASP A 629 -24.77 23.03 3.77
CA ASP A 629 -25.63 21.93 3.35
C ASP A 629 -26.96 22.53 2.82
N ALA A 630 -27.44 22.04 1.68
CA ALA A 630 -28.65 22.54 1.02
C ALA A 630 -29.88 22.54 1.94
N ASN A 631 -29.95 21.60 2.89
CA ASN A 631 -31.04 21.45 3.86
C ASN A 631 -30.89 22.32 5.11
N LYS A 632 -29.80 23.08 5.23
CA LYS A 632 -29.50 23.94 6.38
C LYS A 632 -29.72 25.41 6.04
N SER A 633 -30.04 26.20 7.07
CA SER A 633 -30.18 27.65 6.97
C SER A 633 -28.98 28.33 7.63
N VAL A 634 -28.23 29.10 6.85
CA VAL A 634 -27.10 29.91 7.34
C VAL A 634 -27.31 31.34 6.86
N ASP A 635 -27.29 32.29 7.79
CA ASP A 635 -27.45 33.72 7.48
C ASP A 635 -26.09 34.41 7.38
N ILE A 636 -25.88 35.18 6.31
CA ILE A 636 -24.72 36.08 6.21
C ILE A 636 -25.12 37.39 6.87
N VAL A 637 -24.55 37.65 8.05
CA VAL A 637 -24.87 38.84 8.84
C VAL A 637 -24.22 40.08 8.24
N SER A 638 -22.96 39.96 7.82
CA SER A 638 -22.20 41.03 7.18
C SER A 638 -20.95 40.46 6.51
N SER A 639 -20.44 41.15 5.50
CA SER A 639 -19.17 40.82 4.86
C SER A 639 -18.47 42.09 4.39
N ILE A 640 -17.14 42.09 4.45
CA ILE A 640 -16.29 43.17 3.99
C ILE A 640 -15.14 42.55 3.19
N SER A 641 -14.80 43.12 2.04
CA SER A 641 -13.69 42.69 1.20
C SER A 641 -12.85 43.89 0.76
N ASP A 642 -11.53 43.76 0.89
CA ASP A 642 -10.54 44.64 0.28
C ASP A 642 -9.66 43.78 -0.64
N ASP A 643 -10.07 43.72 -1.90
CA ASP A 643 -9.40 42.92 -2.93
C ASP A 643 -7.97 43.43 -3.22
N ALA A 644 -7.70 44.72 -2.98
CA ALA A 644 -6.39 45.32 -3.24
C ALA A 644 -5.35 44.86 -2.20
N ASN A 645 -5.74 44.85 -0.92
CA ASN A 645 -4.88 44.40 0.18
C ASN A 645 -5.05 42.92 0.54
N LYS A 646 -5.96 42.21 -0.13
CA LYS A 646 -6.25 40.77 0.06
C LYS A 646 -6.73 40.48 1.47
N SER A 647 -7.58 41.35 2.00
CA SER A 647 -8.12 41.25 3.36
C SER A 647 -9.63 41.06 3.29
N TYR A 648 -10.12 39.96 3.85
CA TYR A 648 -11.53 39.56 3.77
C TYR A 648 -12.10 39.24 5.15
N LEU A 649 -13.33 39.66 5.41
CA LEU A 649 -14.08 39.35 6.63
C LEU A 649 -15.50 38.92 6.25
N THR A 650 -15.99 37.82 6.80
CA THR A 650 -17.40 37.46 6.72
C THR A 650 -17.93 36.96 8.05
N LEU A 651 -19.15 37.38 8.39
CA LEU A 651 -19.87 37.02 9.60
C LEU A 651 -21.04 36.11 9.22
N LEU A 652 -21.00 34.86 9.66
CA LEU A 652 -22.05 33.88 9.44
C LEU A 652 -22.79 33.61 10.75
N LEU A 653 -24.10 33.52 10.69
CA LEU A 653 -24.93 33.02 11.78
C LEU A 653 -25.49 31.65 11.37
N TYR A 654 -25.13 30.64 12.16
CA TYR A 654 -25.68 29.29 12.03
C TYR A 654 -26.15 28.81 13.40
N GLU A 655 -27.40 28.35 13.48
CA GLU A 655 -28.08 28.09 14.74
C GLU A 655 -27.98 29.31 15.69
N LYS A 656 -27.33 29.16 16.85
CA LYS A 656 -27.08 30.24 17.82
C LYS A 656 -25.65 30.78 17.79
N PHE A 657 -24.82 30.29 16.87
CA PHE A 657 -23.39 30.57 16.82
C PHE A 657 -23.06 31.60 15.75
N LEU A 658 -22.27 32.61 16.13
CA LEU A 658 -21.68 33.58 15.21
C LEU A 658 -20.29 33.09 14.80
N TYR A 659 -20.04 32.91 13.51
CA TYR A 659 -18.74 32.59 12.94
C TYR A 659 -18.17 33.86 12.32
N ILE A 660 -17.00 34.28 12.80
CA ILE A 660 -16.25 35.43 12.30
C ILE A 660 -15.07 34.85 11.52
N VAL A 661 -15.16 34.88 10.19
CA VAL A 661 -14.16 34.30 9.30
C VAL A 661 -13.28 35.41 8.73
N ILE A 662 -11.97 35.32 8.95
CA ILE A 662 -10.98 36.31 8.55
C ILE A 662 -9.98 35.67 7.59
N GLY A 663 -9.81 36.29 6.42
CA GLY A 663 -8.73 35.97 5.48
C GLY A 663 -7.89 37.22 5.26
N ASP A 664 -6.99 37.54 6.19
CA ASP A 664 -6.13 38.74 6.14
C ASP A 664 -4.66 38.32 6.05
N LYS A 665 -3.91 38.90 5.11
CA LYS A 665 -2.47 38.66 4.94
C LYS A 665 -1.56 39.62 5.72
N GLY A 666 -2.15 40.57 6.44
CA GLY A 666 -1.41 41.44 7.37
C GLY A 666 -0.51 42.51 6.72
N ASN A 667 -0.54 42.64 5.38
CA ASN A 667 0.16 43.71 4.65
C ASN A 667 -0.65 45.00 4.51
N SER A 668 -1.89 45.04 5.01
CA SER A 668 -2.69 46.27 5.01
C SER A 668 -2.13 47.25 6.06
N ASN A 669 -1.44 48.29 5.62
CA ASN A 669 -1.18 49.48 6.42
C ASN A 669 -2.45 50.37 6.55
N ASP A 670 -3.60 49.86 6.13
CA ASP A 670 -4.85 50.62 6.07
C ASP A 670 -5.62 50.54 7.39
N ASP A 671 -5.33 51.49 8.30
CA ASP A 671 -6.01 51.65 9.59
C ASP A 671 -7.54 51.80 9.45
N TYR A 672 -8.02 52.32 8.32
CA TYR A 672 -9.45 52.48 8.08
C TYR A 672 -10.17 51.15 7.97
N TYR A 673 -9.62 50.23 7.16
CA TYR A 673 -10.17 48.88 7.01
C TYR A 673 -10.15 48.13 8.35
N LYS A 674 -9.06 48.28 9.10
CA LYS A 674 -8.92 47.68 10.43
C LYS A 674 -9.95 48.18 11.42
N GLN A 675 -10.21 49.50 11.44
CA GLN A 675 -11.24 50.10 12.29
C GLN A 675 -12.65 49.68 11.88
N ALA A 676 -12.93 49.54 10.58
CA ALA A 676 -14.21 49.04 10.09
C ALA A 676 -14.47 47.61 10.56
N ILE A 677 -13.46 46.74 10.48
CA ILE A 677 -13.50 45.37 11.03
C ILE A 677 -13.78 45.41 12.54
N LEU A 678 -13.00 46.18 13.31
CA LEU A 678 -13.17 46.29 14.76
C LEU A 678 -14.57 46.77 15.16
N LYS A 679 -15.09 47.80 14.47
CA LYS A 679 -16.43 48.33 14.70
C LYS A 679 -17.48 47.26 14.42
N LEU A 680 -17.37 46.55 13.30
CA LEU A 680 -18.29 45.48 12.94
C LEU A 680 -18.26 44.36 13.99
N ILE A 681 -17.07 43.86 14.34
CA ILE A 681 -16.90 42.82 15.36
C ILE A 681 -17.50 43.30 16.70
N SER A 682 -17.22 44.53 17.14
CA SER A 682 -17.73 45.08 18.40
C SER A 682 -19.26 45.15 18.47
N GLN A 683 -19.92 45.44 17.33
CA GLN A 683 -21.38 45.51 17.21
C GLN A 683 -22.04 44.15 17.46
N TYR A 684 -21.39 43.05 17.06
CA TYR A 684 -21.97 41.70 17.16
C TYR A 684 -21.44 40.87 18.33
N ILE A 685 -20.29 41.22 18.92
CA ILE A 685 -19.73 40.56 20.12
C ILE A 685 -20.59 40.79 21.36
N GLY A 686 -21.17 41.98 21.52
CA GLY A 686 -21.76 42.43 22.80
C GLY A 686 -22.82 41.50 23.37
N ALA A 687 -23.83 41.13 22.58
CA ALA A 687 -25.01 40.37 23.05
C ALA A 687 -24.90 38.85 22.88
N ARG A 688 -23.85 38.32 22.22
CA ARG A 688 -23.77 36.90 21.85
C ARG A 688 -22.84 36.10 22.76
N LYS A 689 -23.37 35.00 23.30
CA LYS A 689 -22.66 34.03 24.15
C LYS A 689 -22.01 32.88 23.37
N CYS A 690 -21.95 32.93 22.04
CA CYS A 690 -21.53 31.82 21.17
C CYS A 690 -20.85 32.39 19.94
N ILE A 691 -19.53 32.57 19.98
CA ILE A 691 -18.77 33.20 18.89
C ILE A 691 -17.57 32.34 18.58
N PHE A 692 -17.35 32.03 17.30
CA PHE A 692 -16.17 31.37 16.76
C PHE A 692 -15.40 32.34 15.88
N PHE A 693 -14.13 32.61 16.21
CA PHE A 693 -13.21 33.26 15.27
C PHE A 693 -12.47 32.19 14.48
N ILE A 694 -12.33 32.39 13.17
CA ILE A 694 -11.78 31.41 12.24
C ILE A 694 -10.95 32.16 11.19
N GLY A 695 -9.70 31.75 10.93
CA GLY A 695 -8.88 32.41 9.91
C GLY A 695 -7.39 32.38 10.19
N ASN A 696 -6.63 33.13 9.38
CA ASN A 696 -5.21 33.37 9.63
C ASN A 696 -5.03 34.34 10.78
N MET A 697 -4.67 33.83 11.97
CA MET A 697 -4.67 34.59 13.23
C MET A 697 -3.29 34.71 13.89
N ASP A 698 -2.19 34.55 13.13
CA ASP A 698 -0.83 34.58 13.67
C ASP A 698 -0.50 35.91 14.39
N PRO A 699 -0.32 35.90 15.73
CA PRO A 699 -0.08 37.12 16.51
C PRO A 699 1.30 37.73 16.25
N ASN A 700 2.26 36.98 15.69
CA ASN A 700 3.61 37.48 15.38
C ASN A 700 3.66 38.18 14.01
N LYS A 701 2.69 37.94 13.13
CA LYS A 701 2.54 38.64 11.84
C LYS A 701 1.63 39.85 11.98
N GLY A 702 2.10 40.86 12.72
CA GLY A 702 1.79 42.30 12.58
C GLY A 702 0.34 42.83 12.68
N SER A 703 -0.68 42.21 12.09
CA SER A 703 -2.03 42.79 11.97
C SER A 703 -3.01 42.31 13.04
N LEU A 704 -2.81 41.13 13.65
CA LEU A 704 -3.82 40.50 14.51
C LEU A 704 -3.71 40.77 16.00
N ALA A 705 -2.49 40.96 16.52
CA ALA A 705 -2.29 41.49 17.87
C ALA A 705 -3.03 42.84 18.05
N TYR A 706 -3.13 43.63 16.97
CA TYR A 706 -3.87 44.89 16.92
C TYR A 706 -5.40 44.70 17.00
N TYR A 707 -5.98 43.74 16.28
CA TYR A 707 -7.41 43.45 16.39
C TYR A 707 -7.79 42.96 17.80
N PHE A 708 -6.89 42.23 18.45
CA PHE A 708 -7.12 41.63 19.77
C PHE A 708 -6.80 42.54 20.95
N SER A 709 -5.85 43.47 20.79
CA SER A 709 -5.49 44.43 21.84
C SER A 709 -6.67 45.34 22.23
N GLY A 710 -7.62 45.57 21.32
CA GLY A 710 -8.83 46.38 21.57
C GLY A 710 -10.02 45.62 22.19
N LEU A 711 -9.97 44.30 22.32
CA LEU A 711 -11.14 43.47 22.66
C LEU A 711 -11.08 42.77 24.03
N ASP A 712 -9.99 42.93 24.80
CA ASP A 712 -9.71 42.12 26.01
C ASP A 712 -9.78 40.61 25.68
N PHE A 713 -9.22 40.24 24.53
CA PHE A 713 -9.49 38.96 23.88
C PHE A 713 -9.02 37.75 24.70
N GLU A 714 -7.80 37.81 25.26
CA GLU A 714 -7.23 36.75 26.10
C GLU A 714 -7.99 36.53 27.42
N LYS A 715 -8.80 37.51 27.87
CA LYS A 715 -9.67 37.35 29.05
C LYS A 715 -11.03 36.73 28.71
N LYS A 716 -11.45 36.78 27.43
CA LYS A 716 -12.82 36.43 26.98
C LYS A 716 -12.91 35.15 26.16
N PHE A 717 -11.78 34.63 25.65
CA PHE A 717 -11.71 33.45 24.78
C PHE A 717 -10.59 32.51 25.24
N SER A 718 -10.86 31.21 25.38
CA SER A 718 -10.02 30.31 26.20
C SER A 718 -9.34 29.12 25.49
N LYS A 719 -9.60 28.82 24.20
CA LYS A 719 -9.01 27.65 23.50
C LYS A 719 -8.21 28.06 22.27
N LYS A 720 -7.09 27.36 22.05
CA LYS A 720 -6.20 27.42 20.87
C LYS A 720 -6.04 26.00 20.34
N ILE A 721 -6.41 25.78 19.08
CA ILE A 721 -6.08 24.56 18.34
C ILE A 721 -5.17 25.01 17.21
N LEU A 722 -3.97 24.41 17.13
CA LEU A 722 -3.03 24.63 16.04
C LEU A 722 -3.35 23.66 14.91
N THR A 723 -3.29 24.15 13.68
CA THR A 723 -3.73 23.41 12.47
C THR A 723 -2.62 23.04 11.52
N THR A 724 -1.40 23.52 11.76
CA THR A 724 -0.28 23.24 10.86
C THR A 724 0.66 22.23 11.50
N ASP A 725 1.23 21.33 10.68
CA ASP A 725 2.24 20.36 11.13
C ASP A 725 3.50 21.04 11.71
N GLU A 726 3.76 22.29 11.34
CA GLU A 726 4.90 23.10 11.81
C GLU A 726 4.60 23.88 13.11
N ASN A 727 3.46 23.67 13.77
CA ASN A 727 2.99 24.49 14.90
C ASN A 727 2.90 26.01 14.59
N ASN A 728 2.87 26.39 13.32
CA ASN A 728 2.62 27.77 12.93
C ASN A 728 1.19 28.15 13.36
N GLN A 729 1.05 29.35 13.94
CA GLN A 729 -0.21 29.84 14.51
C GLN A 729 -1.21 30.31 13.44
N HIS A 730 -1.10 29.74 12.24
CA HIS A 730 -1.82 30.20 11.06
C HIS A 730 -3.28 29.85 11.06
N ASP A 731 -3.81 28.91 11.85
CA ASP A 731 -5.25 28.83 12.01
C ASP A 731 -5.66 28.58 13.45
N MET A 732 -6.58 29.43 13.94
CA MET A 732 -7.00 29.41 15.35
C MET A 732 -8.52 29.52 15.44
N ILE A 733 -9.14 28.66 16.26
CA ILE A 733 -10.53 28.80 16.68
C ILE A 733 -10.60 29.34 18.10
N TYR A 734 -11.14 30.55 18.26
CA TYR A 734 -11.47 31.11 19.57
C TYR A 734 -12.97 31.02 19.81
N SER A 735 -13.37 30.43 20.95
CA SER A 735 -14.77 30.35 21.38
C SER A 735 -15.03 31.19 22.63
N ARG A 736 -16.11 31.99 22.62
CA ARG A 736 -16.70 32.60 23.82
C ARG A 736 -17.97 31.83 24.18
N ASN A 737 -17.85 30.58 24.62
CA ASN A 737 -18.90 29.84 25.33
C ASN A 737 -18.37 28.62 26.10
N PHE A 738 -18.84 28.43 27.33
CA PHE A 738 -18.46 27.35 28.26
C PHE A 738 -19.23 26.02 28.03
N ASN A 739 -20.15 25.95 27.05
CA ASN A 739 -21.09 24.83 26.88
C ASN A 739 -20.80 23.90 25.68
N ILE A 740 -19.71 24.09 24.93
CA ILE A 740 -19.26 23.06 23.96
C ILE A 740 -18.18 22.24 24.67
N PRO A 741 -18.41 20.94 24.92
CA PRO A 741 -17.39 20.06 25.48
C PRO A 741 -16.09 20.18 24.69
N TYR A 742 -14.95 20.18 25.37
CA TYR A 742 -13.65 20.32 24.71
C TYR A 742 -13.41 19.25 23.63
N ASP A 743 -14.01 18.07 23.80
CA ASP A 743 -13.96 16.92 22.88
C ASP A 743 -14.76 17.12 21.57
N ASN A 744 -15.53 18.20 21.48
CA ASN A 744 -16.31 18.53 20.29
C ASN A 744 -15.54 19.38 19.27
N ILE A 745 -14.31 19.81 19.58
CA ILE A 745 -13.48 20.60 18.66
C ILE A 745 -12.12 19.91 18.48
N GLY A 746 -11.77 19.57 17.25
CA GLY A 746 -10.51 18.90 16.92
C GLY A 746 -10.06 19.13 15.47
N CYS A 747 -8.96 18.48 15.08
CA CYS A 747 -8.46 18.50 13.71
C CYS A 747 -8.57 17.10 13.08
N TYR A 748 -8.80 17.06 11.78
CA TYR A 748 -8.73 15.85 10.96
C TYR A 748 -7.42 15.84 10.18
N GLU A 749 -6.81 14.66 10.01
CA GLU A 749 -5.58 14.53 9.23
C GLU A 749 -5.90 14.60 7.74
N TYR A 750 -5.14 15.41 7.00
CA TYR A 750 -5.43 15.71 5.61
C TYR A 750 -4.17 15.56 4.77
N ILE A 751 -4.16 14.59 3.86
CA ILE A 751 -2.99 14.28 3.01
C ILE A 751 -2.53 15.49 2.16
N PRO A 752 -3.42 16.27 1.51
CA PRO A 752 -3.00 17.24 0.50
C PRO A 752 -2.28 18.47 1.04
N SER A 753 -2.38 18.76 2.33
CA SER A 753 -1.89 20.02 2.92
C SER A 753 -1.24 19.80 4.28
N SER A 754 -0.27 20.64 4.61
CA SER A 754 0.20 20.81 5.99
C SER A 754 -0.84 21.49 6.89
N HIS A 755 -1.83 22.18 6.30
CA HIS A 755 -3.00 22.71 7.01
C HIS A 755 -4.06 21.63 7.20
N LYS A 756 -4.39 21.35 8.46
CA LYS A 756 -5.39 20.36 8.85
C LYS A 756 -6.78 20.99 8.94
N PRO A 757 -7.81 20.33 8.37
CA PRO A 757 -9.20 20.71 8.59
C PRO A 757 -9.51 20.70 10.09
N ILE A 758 -10.08 21.79 10.58
CA ILE A 758 -10.64 21.86 11.93
C ILE A 758 -12.11 21.51 11.83
N TYR A 759 -12.60 20.73 12.79
CA TYR A 759 -14.03 20.50 12.95
C TYR A 759 -14.54 21.03 14.28
N VAL A 760 -15.79 21.47 14.28
CA VAL A 760 -16.59 21.81 15.46
C VAL A 760 -17.89 20.99 15.40
N LYS A 761 -18.10 20.11 16.37
CA LYS A 761 -19.39 19.43 16.59
C LYS A 761 -20.28 20.33 17.44
N LEU A 762 -21.45 20.68 16.92
CA LEU A 762 -22.45 21.32 17.74
C LEU A 762 -23.17 20.26 18.58
N PRO A 763 -23.39 20.52 19.89
CA PRO A 763 -24.19 19.61 20.71
C PRO A 763 -25.58 19.47 20.10
N THR A 764 -26.04 18.22 19.94
CA THR A 764 -27.44 17.93 19.62
C THR A 764 -28.33 18.48 20.74
N LYS A 765 -29.39 19.20 20.34
CA LYS A 765 -30.28 20.03 21.18
C LYS A 765 -30.52 19.53 22.60
#